data_AF-A0A182N656-F1
#
_entry.id   AF-A0A182N656-F1
#
_cell.length_a   1.000
_cell.length_b   1.000
_cell.length_c   1.000
_cell.angle_alpha   90.00
_cell.angle_beta   90.00
_cell.angle_gamma   90.00
#
_symmetry.space_group_name_H-M   'P 1'
#
loop_
_entity.id
_entity.type
_entity.pdbx_description
1 polymer ?
#
loop_
_entity_poly.entity_id
_entity_poly.type
_entity_poly.pdbx_seq_one_letter_code
_entity_poly.pdbx_strand_id
1 'polypeptide(L)'
;MATIDNDPLFTSLCNEKTLQSQKEGFFNEFYASVAENFTGTSARWLTEVYHKIPTDAGRLRRIYDDPVVAYEVQGTLEHVEPVFRAKDAKFSWQRREQALKLLGENKLQQALIIACQAVMRAPGQGVDRYIDKGLTLALALWTRAEVFIRLLDGKHALQDLQLAAKCGLPVKQNADYYARVAKCYALCDENGRAEVAAKLFHQLSGHNDYALGRLKEDMEDLRVLKQEKPTVAAERKLPKLAGEGANVEIEGASTKIKLTGSKEDARGRYVVAAEDLAPGEAILTEPAYAACLHPKFFGTHCTGCFARLVAPVACPDCCGVAFCSVACRDKACATYHRYECQYLDLMIGSGMSILCHVALRMVTQAGTPQRVIEEGRMLRETFCAHTEHRDPEDHFKRTLMTAFLLRCLQKAEFFGRRTSEAPEPTELELQVGAVLLSALQSLQFNAHEVYETRVSGDHRFDSAKVQYIGVGIYRAASMFNHECYPGVTRSFLGTSIVLHTSRPIAAGAVVPENYGPHFLRQPKPVRQRNLRSRYWFKCDCRACAEDWPQMDKLPAKPRLRCPTEGCAGVLPYPSKPSQRSAKCARCKKQVNLEAGVKMLEASDQLCTSGAEMMADERVDEAIELLTKGIKLFAQVAVPPHKPTHVAEESLRSCYADKGNANRY
;
A
#
# COMPACT_ATOMS: atom_id res chain seq x y z
N MET A 1 29.77 1.51 -17.20
CA MET A 1 29.39 0.10 -16.91
C MET A 1 29.46 -0.68 -18.21
N ALA A 2 30.25 -1.76 -18.27
CA ALA A 2 30.21 -2.71 -19.38
C ALA A 2 28.77 -3.19 -19.56
N THR A 3 28.31 -3.26 -20.81
CA THR A 3 26.98 -3.69 -21.24
C THR A 3 26.43 -4.77 -20.32
N ILE A 4 25.47 -4.42 -19.46
CA ILE A 4 24.76 -5.41 -18.68
C ILE A 4 24.10 -6.32 -19.72
N ASP A 5 24.52 -7.59 -19.76
CA ASP A 5 23.91 -8.62 -20.60
C ASP A 5 22.46 -8.78 -20.13
N ASN A 6 21.60 -7.99 -20.78
CA ASN A 6 20.19 -7.81 -20.53
C ASN A 6 19.44 -8.65 -21.54
N ASP A 7 18.38 -9.32 -21.09
CA ASP A 7 17.38 -9.91 -21.97
C ASP A 7 16.51 -8.77 -22.52
N PRO A 8 16.68 -8.32 -23.78
CA PRO A 8 16.03 -7.09 -24.26
C PRO A 8 14.52 -7.26 -24.34
N LEU A 9 14.06 -8.46 -24.69
CA LEU A 9 12.65 -8.79 -24.82
C LEU A 9 11.98 -8.78 -23.44
N PHE A 10 12.61 -9.40 -22.43
CA PHE A 10 12.10 -9.35 -21.06
C PHE A 10 12.16 -7.95 -20.45
N THR A 11 13.17 -7.16 -20.80
CA THR A 11 13.27 -5.74 -20.39
C THR A 11 12.13 -4.92 -20.98
N SER A 12 11.81 -5.09 -22.27
CA SER A 12 10.65 -4.44 -22.90
C SER A 12 9.34 -4.81 -22.20
N LEU A 13 9.12 -6.10 -21.93
CA LEU A 13 7.94 -6.57 -21.21
C LEU A 13 7.84 -6.01 -19.78
N CYS A 14 8.98 -5.84 -19.10
CA CYS A 14 9.01 -5.18 -17.79
C CYS A 14 8.61 -3.71 -17.91
N ASN A 15 9.18 -2.99 -18.88
CA ASN A 15 8.91 -1.58 -19.12
C ASN A 15 7.43 -1.35 -19.46
N GLU A 16 6.85 -2.13 -20.37
CA GLU A 16 5.43 -2.07 -20.75
C GLU A 16 4.51 -2.23 -19.55
N LYS A 17 4.74 -3.23 -18.68
CA LYS A 17 3.94 -3.45 -17.47
C LYS A 17 4.01 -2.31 -16.45
N THR A 18 5.01 -1.43 -16.54
CA THR A 18 5.08 -0.23 -15.69
C THR A 18 4.28 0.93 -16.23
N LEU A 19 3.94 0.95 -17.53
CA LEU A 19 3.16 2.00 -18.16
C LEU A 19 1.71 1.55 -18.41
N GLN A 20 1.50 0.26 -18.63
CA GLN A 20 0.23 -0.34 -19.00
C GLN A 20 -0.17 -1.48 -18.06
N SER A 21 -1.47 -1.67 -17.93
CA SER A 21 -2.07 -2.81 -17.24
C SER A 21 -2.10 -4.04 -18.16
N GLN A 22 -2.45 -5.20 -17.62
CA GLN A 22 -2.67 -6.41 -18.43
C GLN A 22 -4.00 -6.41 -19.20
N LYS A 23 -4.87 -5.42 -18.94
CA LYS A 23 -6.12 -5.26 -19.67
C LYS A 23 -5.88 -4.34 -20.86
N GLU A 24 -6.40 -4.75 -22.01
CA GLU A 24 -6.46 -3.88 -23.19
C GLU A 24 -7.24 -2.60 -22.85
N GLY A 25 -6.74 -1.49 -23.36
CA GLY A 25 -7.33 -0.17 -23.25
C GLY A 25 -6.81 0.71 -24.39
N PHE A 26 -7.47 1.84 -24.60
CA PHE A 26 -7.26 2.65 -25.81
C PHE A 26 -5.86 3.27 -25.91
N PHE A 27 -5.04 3.27 -24.86
CA PHE A 27 -3.71 3.89 -24.90
C PHE A 27 -2.78 3.24 -25.93
N ASN A 28 -2.90 1.91 -26.15
CA ASN A 28 -2.11 1.23 -27.17
C ASN A 28 -2.52 1.64 -28.58
N GLU A 29 -3.81 1.81 -28.82
CA GLU A 29 -4.33 2.32 -30.09
C GLU A 29 -3.86 3.75 -30.32
N PHE A 30 -3.86 4.59 -29.27
CA PHE A 30 -3.31 5.94 -29.33
C PHE A 30 -1.81 5.95 -29.67
N TYR A 31 -1.00 5.09 -29.05
CA TYR A 31 0.41 4.98 -29.42
C TYR A 31 0.57 4.48 -30.86
N ALA A 32 -0.20 3.47 -31.26
CA ALA A 32 -0.13 2.88 -32.60
C ALA A 32 -0.46 3.90 -33.69
N SER A 33 -1.52 4.70 -33.52
CA SER A 33 -1.90 5.73 -34.51
C SER A 33 -0.79 6.78 -34.70
N VAL A 34 -0.14 7.21 -33.61
CA VAL A 34 0.99 8.13 -33.69
C VAL A 34 2.20 7.47 -34.37
N ALA A 35 2.44 6.19 -34.07
CA ALA A 35 3.59 5.43 -34.58
C ALA A 35 3.49 5.10 -36.08
N GLU A 36 2.30 5.10 -36.69
CA GLU A 36 2.13 4.96 -38.15
C GLU A 36 2.87 6.05 -38.94
N ASN A 37 3.11 7.21 -38.33
CA ASN A 37 3.87 8.31 -38.91
C ASN A 37 5.39 8.05 -38.92
N PHE A 38 5.90 7.04 -38.23
CA PHE A 38 7.32 6.68 -38.20
C PHE A 38 7.72 5.80 -39.40
N THR A 39 7.35 6.25 -40.60
CA THR A 39 7.64 5.57 -41.86
C THR A 39 8.31 6.53 -42.85
N GLY A 40 8.85 5.99 -43.96
CA GLY A 40 9.48 6.80 -45.01
C GLY A 40 10.58 7.73 -44.49
N THR A 41 10.47 9.03 -44.79
CA THR A 41 11.42 10.08 -44.35
C THR A 41 11.43 10.31 -42.84
N SER A 42 10.38 9.88 -42.13
CA SER A 42 10.20 10.08 -40.69
C SER A 42 10.56 8.83 -39.87
N ALA A 43 11.05 7.74 -40.49
CA ALA A 43 11.38 6.50 -39.81
C ALA A 43 12.42 6.64 -38.68
N ARG A 44 13.21 7.71 -38.69
CA ARG A 44 14.22 8.01 -37.67
C ARG A 44 13.85 9.17 -36.74
N TRP A 45 12.61 9.64 -36.79
CA TRP A 45 12.18 10.79 -35.97
C TRP A 45 12.39 10.54 -34.46
N LEU A 46 12.08 9.34 -33.97
CA LEU A 46 12.30 8.98 -32.57
C LEU A 46 13.77 9.11 -32.13
N THR A 47 14.70 8.60 -32.95
CA THR A 47 16.14 8.53 -32.60
C THR A 47 16.90 9.80 -32.97
N GLU A 48 16.56 10.47 -34.07
CA GLU A 48 17.31 11.61 -34.60
C GLU A 48 16.70 12.97 -34.23
N VAL A 49 15.42 13.04 -33.84
CA VAL A 49 14.73 14.28 -33.43
C VAL A 49 14.34 14.22 -31.97
N TYR A 50 13.42 13.32 -31.61
CA TYR A 50 12.83 13.26 -30.27
C TYR A 50 13.85 12.96 -29.17
N HIS A 51 14.68 11.92 -29.35
CA HIS A 51 15.65 11.50 -28.35
C HIS A 51 16.73 12.58 -28.07
N LYS A 52 17.04 13.41 -29.06
CA LYS A 52 18.04 14.50 -28.93
C LYS A 52 17.55 15.69 -28.11
N ILE A 53 16.27 15.75 -27.75
CA ILE A 53 15.72 16.84 -26.95
C ILE A 53 16.17 16.65 -25.50
N PRO A 54 16.80 17.65 -24.86
CA PRO A 54 17.48 17.45 -23.58
C PRO A 54 16.54 17.48 -22.36
N THR A 55 15.36 18.07 -22.48
CA THR A 55 14.45 18.30 -21.34
C THR A 55 13.10 17.65 -21.55
N ASP A 56 12.49 17.18 -20.47
CA ASP A 56 11.14 16.59 -20.48
C ASP A 56 10.08 17.60 -20.93
N ALA A 57 10.18 18.86 -20.51
CA ALA A 57 9.29 19.93 -21.00
C ALA A 57 9.46 20.16 -22.51
N GLY A 58 10.68 20.13 -23.03
CA GLY A 58 10.96 20.24 -24.46
C GLY A 58 10.40 19.05 -25.25
N ARG A 59 10.50 17.83 -24.70
CA ARG A 59 9.93 16.63 -25.33
C ARG A 59 8.41 16.68 -25.38
N LEU A 60 7.78 17.15 -24.31
CA LEU A 60 6.34 17.39 -24.28
C LEU A 60 5.94 18.45 -25.30
N ARG A 61 6.60 19.61 -25.32
CA ARG A 61 6.33 20.65 -26.32
C ARG A 61 6.43 20.10 -27.75
N ARG A 62 7.48 19.32 -28.02
CA ARG A 62 7.72 18.74 -29.35
C ARG A 62 6.56 17.91 -29.88
N ILE A 63 5.88 17.13 -29.03
CA ILE A 63 4.76 16.28 -29.51
C ILE A 63 3.51 17.09 -29.87
N TYR A 64 3.41 18.35 -29.43
CA TYR A 64 2.34 19.26 -29.83
C TYR A 64 2.72 20.11 -31.05
N ASP A 65 4.02 20.36 -31.29
CA ASP A 65 4.46 21.29 -32.34
C ASP A 65 4.92 20.60 -33.63
N ASP A 66 5.42 19.36 -33.56
CA ASP A 66 6.06 18.70 -34.70
C ASP A 66 5.03 18.05 -35.63
N PRO A 67 4.95 18.43 -36.93
CA PRO A 67 3.96 17.91 -37.85
C PRO A 67 3.95 16.38 -38.02
N VAL A 68 5.06 15.71 -37.69
CA VAL A 68 5.14 14.24 -37.75
C VAL A 68 4.17 13.57 -36.76
N VAL A 69 3.89 14.19 -35.62
CA VAL A 69 3.07 13.58 -34.55
C VAL A 69 1.94 14.46 -34.05
N ALA A 70 2.03 15.79 -34.22
CA ALA A 70 1.15 16.77 -33.60
C ALA A 70 -0.32 16.57 -33.97
N TYR A 71 -0.63 16.27 -35.22
CA TYR A 71 -2.01 16.09 -35.69
C TYR A 71 -2.72 14.96 -34.95
N GLU A 72 -2.12 13.77 -34.90
CA GLU A 72 -2.68 12.60 -34.21
C GLU A 72 -2.74 12.81 -32.68
N VAL A 73 -1.70 13.42 -32.10
CA VAL A 73 -1.65 13.72 -30.66
C VAL A 73 -2.76 14.69 -30.27
N GLN A 74 -2.88 15.82 -30.95
CA GLN A 74 -3.89 16.82 -30.64
C GLN A 74 -5.30 16.28 -30.91
N GLY A 75 -5.52 15.67 -32.07
CA GLY A 75 -6.81 15.08 -32.45
C GLY A 75 -7.29 14.03 -31.43
N THR A 76 -6.40 13.19 -30.91
CA THR A 76 -6.78 12.23 -29.85
C THR A 76 -7.14 12.96 -28.55
N LEU A 77 -6.32 13.93 -28.12
CA LEU A 77 -6.50 14.61 -26.82
C LEU A 77 -7.70 15.56 -26.78
N GLU A 78 -8.20 16.01 -27.93
CA GLU A 78 -9.45 16.78 -28.03
C GLU A 78 -10.67 16.00 -27.51
N HIS A 79 -10.67 14.67 -27.65
CA HIS A 79 -11.79 13.79 -27.29
C HIS A 79 -11.80 13.38 -25.80
N VAL A 80 -10.87 13.88 -24.98
CA VAL A 80 -10.86 13.61 -23.54
C VAL A 80 -12.03 14.31 -22.86
N GLU A 81 -13.02 13.53 -22.44
CA GLU A 81 -14.25 14.00 -21.81
C GLU A 81 -14.54 13.25 -20.48
N PRO A 82 -15.36 13.82 -19.59
CA PRO A 82 -15.82 13.15 -18.37
C PRO A 82 -16.45 11.78 -18.63
N VAL A 83 -15.94 10.74 -17.96
CA VAL A 83 -16.54 9.40 -17.92
C VAL A 83 -16.60 8.96 -16.46
N PHE A 84 -17.80 9.03 -15.88
CA PHE A 84 -18.04 8.57 -14.51
C PHE A 84 -19.49 8.17 -14.28
N ARG A 85 -19.70 7.34 -13.26
CA ARG A 85 -21.04 6.99 -12.79
C ARG A 85 -21.48 7.95 -11.67
N ALA A 86 -22.48 8.78 -11.98
CA ALA A 86 -23.14 9.66 -11.02
C ALA A 86 -24.00 8.89 -10.00
N LYS A 87 -24.41 9.59 -8.94
CA LYS A 87 -25.40 9.11 -7.96
C LYS A 87 -26.76 8.85 -8.60
N ASP A 88 -27.55 7.98 -7.97
CA ASP A 88 -28.86 7.55 -8.47
C ASP A 88 -29.81 7.31 -7.30
N ALA A 89 -30.75 8.24 -7.12
CA ALA A 89 -31.71 8.20 -6.01
C ALA A 89 -32.62 6.97 -6.09
N LYS A 90 -33.10 6.61 -7.29
CA LYS A 90 -34.01 5.49 -7.51
C LYS A 90 -33.33 4.17 -7.18
N PHE A 91 -32.10 3.98 -7.66
CA PHE A 91 -31.32 2.80 -7.35
C PHE A 91 -31.04 2.69 -5.84
N SER A 92 -30.66 3.79 -5.19
CA SER A 92 -30.45 3.82 -3.74
C SER A 92 -31.70 3.42 -2.97
N TRP A 93 -32.86 3.98 -3.33
CA TRP A 93 -34.14 3.64 -2.73
C TRP A 93 -34.48 2.15 -2.88
N GLN A 94 -34.30 1.58 -4.08
CA GLN A 94 -34.53 0.15 -4.33
C GLN A 94 -33.64 -0.75 -3.45
N ARG A 95 -32.36 -0.38 -3.27
CA ARG A 95 -31.44 -1.11 -2.39
C ARG A 95 -31.85 -0.97 -0.93
N ARG A 96 -32.34 0.19 -0.50
CA ARG A 96 -32.85 0.40 0.86
C ARG A 96 -34.02 -0.53 1.17
N GLU A 97 -35.01 -0.61 0.27
CA GLU A 97 -36.16 -1.53 0.42
C GLU A 97 -35.71 -3.01 0.46
N GLN A 98 -34.76 -3.39 -0.40
CA GLN A 98 -34.20 -4.73 -0.39
C GLN A 98 -33.45 -5.05 0.92
N ALA A 99 -32.69 -4.10 1.46
CA ALA A 99 -32.00 -4.27 2.73
C ALA A 99 -32.99 -4.47 3.90
N LEU A 100 -34.09 -3.69 3.93
CA LEU A 100 -35.14 -3.83 4.93
C LEU A 100 -35.83 -5.20 4.85
N LYS A 101 -36.10 -5.71 3.64
CA LYS A 101 -36.63 -7.07 3.45
C LYS A 101 -35.69 -8.13 4.03
N LEU A 102 -34.40 -8.07 3.68
CA LEU A 102 -33.38 -9.02 4.19
C LEU A 102 -33.21 -8.93 5.71
N LEU A 103 -33.35 -7.73 6.27
CA LEU A 103 -33.33 -7.50 7.71
C LEU A 103 -34.52 -8.18 8.41
N GLY A 104 -35.71 -8.10 7.83
CA GLY A 104 -36.91 -8.83 8.30
C GLY A 104 -36.75 -10.36 8.23
N GLU A 105 -36.01 -10.86 7.23
CA GLU A 105 -35.64 -12.28 7.09
C GLU A 105 -34.45 -12.71 7.98
N ASN A 106 -33.94 -11.81 8.85
CA ASN A 106 -32.76 -12.02 9.69
C ASN A 106 -31.46 -12.37 8.92
N LYS A 107 -31.36 -12.02 7.64
CA LYS A 107 -30.16 -12.21 6.80
C LYS A 107 -29.20 -11.03 6.93
N LEU A 108 -28.66 -10.82 8.14
CA LEU A 108 -27.99 -9.57 8.54
C LEU A 108 -26.78 -9.18 7.67
N GLN A 109 -25.91 -10.14 7.33
CA GLN A 109 -24.72 -9.86 6.49
C GLN A 109 -25.12 -9.45 5.06
N GLN A 110 -26.14 -10.09 4.49
CA GLN A 110 -26.65 -9.71 3.17
C GLN A 110 -27.34 -8.34 3.22
N ALA A 111 -28.13 -8.08 4.28
CA ALA A 111 -28.75 -6.78 4.51
C ALA A 111 -27.70 -5.67 4.60
N LEU A 112 -26.57 -5.91 5.26
CA LEU A 112 -25.48 -4.94 5.38
C LEU A 112 -24.86 -4.60 4.02
N ILE A 113 -24.53 -5.62 3.21
CA ILE A 113 -23.95 -5.41 1.86
C ILE A 113 -24.90 -4.54 1.02
N ILE A 114 -26.19 -4.84 1.02
CA ILE A 114 -27.19 -4.10 0.25
C ILE A 114 -27.39 -2.68 0.81
N ALA A 115 -27.41 -2.50 2.13
CA ALA A 115 -27.50 -1.17 2.76
C ALA A 115 -26.28 -0.31 2.44
N CYS A 116 -25.08 -0.90 2.39
CA CYS A 116 -23.86 -0.22 1.92
C CYS A 116 -23.97 0.24 0.47
N GLN A 117 -24.56 -0.58 -0.41
CA GLN A 117 -24.81 -0.17 -1.80
C GLN A 117 -25.79 1.01 -1.89
N ALA A 118 -26.83 1.03 -1.04
CA ALA A 118 -27.75 2.17 -0.96
C ALA A 118 -26.98 3.46 -0.61
N VAL A 119 -26.19 3.44 0.47
CA VAL A 119 -25.39 4.60 0.90
C VAL A 119 -24.41 5.06 -0.19
N MET A 120 -23.74 4.13 -0.88
CA MET A 120 -22.77 4.49 -1.93
C MET A 120 -23.40 5.13 -3.17
N ARG A 121 -24.67 4.81 -3.46
CA ARG A 121 -25.40 5.29 -4.65
C ARG A 121 -26.30 6.49 -4.36
N ALA A 122 -26.58 6.77 -3.09
CA ALA A 122 -27.45 7.85 -2.68
C ALA A 122 -26.86 9.23 -3.05
N PRO A 123 -27.66 10.12 -3.68
CA PRO A 123 -27.28 11.51 -3.86
C PRO A 123 -27.40 12.31 -2.56
N GLY A 124 -26.69 13.43 -2.50
CA GLY A 124 -26.74 14.37 -1.39
C GLY A 124 -28.11 15.05 -1.23
N GLN A 125 -28.24 15.83 -0.15
CA GLN A 125 -29.50 16.49 0.19
C GLN A 125 -30.00 17.39 -0.95
N GLY A 126 -31.27 17.21 -1.33
CA GLY A 126 -31.98 18.08 -2.28
C GLY A 126 -31.61 17.91 -3.76
N VAL A 127 -30.70 16.98 -4.10
CA VAL A 127 -30.29 16.70 -5.49
C VAL A 127 -31.43 16.09 -6.31
N ASP A 128 -32.15 15.12 -5.75
CA ASP A 128 -33.39 14.59 -6.33
C ASP A 128 -34.54 14.85 -5.37
N ARG A 129 -35.40 15.83 -5.67
CA ARG A 129 -36.52 16.21 -4.81
C ARG A 129 -37.75 15.31 -4.96
N TYR A 130 -37.80 14.50 -6.01
CA TYR A 130 -38.94 13.62 -6.30
C TYR A 130 -38.87 12.33 -5.50
N ILE A 131 -37.66 11.79 -5.31
CA ILE A 131 -37.43 10.60 -4.50
C ILE A 131 -37.05 11.00 -3.08
N ASP A 132 -37.70 10.38 -2.09
CA ASP A 132 -37.41 10.58 -0.66
C ASP A 132 -37.45 12.06 -0.22
N LYS A 133 -38.13 12.94 -0.98
CA LYS A 133 -38.16 14.39 -0.78
C LYS A 133 -36.76 15.02 -0.69
N GLY A 134 -35.77 14.46 -1.39
CA GLY A 134 -34.38 14.94 -1.34
C GLY A 134 -33.56 14.45 -0.14
N LEU A 135 -34.03 13.46 0.61
CA LEU A 135 -33.34 12.92 1.79
C LEU A 135 -32.75 11.51 1.56
N THR A 136 -32.51 11.11 0.32
CA THR A 136 -32.10 9.73 -0.03
C THR A 136 -30.87 9.24 0.75
N LEU A 137 -29.80 10.04 0.86
CA LEU A 137 -28.61 9.66 1.63
C LEU A 137 -28.90 9.54 3.13
N ALA A 138 -29.67 10.48 3.69
CA ALA A 138 -30.06 10.44 5.10
C ALA A 138 -30.85 9.17 5.42
N LEU A 139 -31.79 8.78 4.55
CA LEU A 139 -32.58 7.56 4.73
C LEU A 139 -31.77 6.27 4.47
N ALA A 140 -30.81 6.29 3.55
CA ALA A 140 -29.91 5.15 3.34
C ALA A 140 -29.03 4.89 4.58
N LEU A 141 -28.45 5.94 5.17
CA LEU A 141 -27.69 5.88 6.42
C LEU A 141 -28.57 5.43 7.58
N TRP A 142 -29.79 5.97 7.68
CA TRP A 142 -30.78 5.55 8.67
C TRP A 142 -31.09 4.05 8.60
N THR A 143 -31.30 3.50 7.39
CA THR A 143 -31.52 2.06 7.23
C THR A 143 -30.29 1.25 7.59
N ARG A 144 -29.09 1.68 7.18
CA ARG A 144 -27.86 0.95 7.52
C ARG A 144 -27.56 0.97 9.01
N ALA A 145 -27.86 2.05 9.72
CA ALA A 145 -27.75 2.13 11.17
C ALA A 145 -28.58 1.03 11.86
N GLU A 146 -29.80 0.77 11.38
CA GLU A 146 -30.64 -0.31 11.91
C GLU A 146 -30.00 -1.69 11.70
N VAL A 147 -29.41 -1.93 10.52
CA VAL A 147 -28.68 -3.17 10.25
C VAL A 147 -27.50 -3.33 11.22
N PHE A 148 -26.74 -2.26 11.49
CA PHE A 148 -25.64 -2.29 12.45
C PHE A 148 -26.09 -2.54 13.89
N ILE A 149 -27.19 -1.94 14.35
CA ILE A 149 -27.77 -2.23 15.67
C ILE A 149 -28.08 -3.73 15.79
N ARG A 150 -28.70 -4.32 14.76
CA ARG A 150 -29.01 -5.77 14.72
C ARG A 150 -27.76 -6.66 14.64
N LEU A 151 -26.66 -6.15 14.09
CA LEU A 151 -25.35 -6.81 14.11
C LEU A 151 -24.59 -6.62 15.44
N LEU A 152 -25.14 -5.85 16.38
CA LEU A 152 -24.52 -5.46 17.66
C LEU A 152 -23.32 -4.51 17.49
N ASP A 153 -23.29 -3.74 16.41
CA ASP A 153 -22.25 -2.74 16.13
C ASP A 153 -22.76 -1.32 16.41
N GLY A 154 -22.75 -0.95 17.69
CA GLY A 154 -23.21 0.37 18.14
C GLY A 154 -22.37 1.53 17.61
N LYS A 155 -21.08 1.30 17.34
CA LYS A 155 -20.14 2.34 16.90
C LYS A 155 -20.47 2.81 15.48
N HIS A 156 -20.61 1.89 14.52
CA HIS A 156 -20.96 2.26 13.16
C HIS A 156 -22.42 2.73 13.05
N ALA A 157 -23.34 2.13 13.81
CA ALA A 157 -24.72 2.59 13.87
C ALA A 157 -24.83 4.07 14.33
N LEU A 158 -24.12 4.44 15.40
CA LEU A 158 -24.12 5.81 15.92
C LEU A 158 -23.54 6.79 14.89
N GLN A 159 -22.45 6.41 14.22
CA GLN A 159 -21.85 7.21 13.16
C GLN A 159 -22.84 7.47 12.01
N ASP A 160 -23.56 6.44 11.56
CA ASP A 160 -24.57 6.57 10.51
C ASP A 160 -25.73 7.48 10.93
N LEU A 161 -26.21 7.39 12.18
CA LEU A 161 -27.25 8.28 12.69
C LEU A 161 -26.80 9.75 12.73
N GLN A 162 -25.58 10.00 13.20
CA GLN A 162 -24.99 11.35 13.22
C GLN A 162 -24.81 11.90 11.80
N LEU A 163 -24.39 11.06 10.85
CA LEU A 163 -24.28 11.41 9.44
C LEU A 163 -25.66 11.68 8.81
N ALA A 164 -26.67 10.87 9.13
CA ALA A 164 -28.03 11.05 8.63
C ALA A 164 -28.61 12.40 9.09
N ALA A 165 -28.39 12.78 10.36
CA ALA A 165 -28.76 14.09 10.89
C ALA A 165 -28.07 15.23 10.12
N LYS A 166 -26.77 15.11 9.85
CA LYS A 166 -26.01 16.08 9.02
C LYS A 166 -26.51 16.16 7.58
N CYS A 167 -27.11 15.09 7.05
CA CYS A 167 -27.70 15.03 5.71
C CYS A 167 -29.17 15.48 5.66
N GLY A 168 -29.68 16.11 6.73
CA GLY A 168 -31.01 16.71 6.76
C GLY A 168 -32.12 15.83 7.35
N LEU A 169 -31.79 14.69 7.98
CA LEU A 169 -32.80 13.92 8.73
C LEU A 169 -33.39 14.79 9.85
N PRO A 170 -34.72 14.94 9.96
CA PRO A 170 -35.33 15.73 11.02
C PRO A 170 -35.20 15.01 12.36
N VAL A 171 -34.27 15.44 13.22
CA VAL A 171 -33.99 14.79 14.51
C VAL A 171 -34.70 15.43 15.71
N LYS A 172 -35.01 16.74 15.65
CA LYS A 172 -35.52 17.49 16.82
C LYS A 172 -36.85 16.97 17.37
N GLN A 173 -37.70 16.42 16.51
CA GLN A 173 -39.04 15.93 16.85
C GLN A 173 -39.19 14.43 16.56
N ASN A 174 -38.07 13.72 16.42
CA ASN A 174 -38.07 12.32 16.00
C ASN A 174 -37.71 11.43 17.18
N ALA A 175 -38.73 10.88 17.83
CA ALA A 175 -38.55 9.96 18.95
C ALA A 175 -37.69 8.74 18.52
N ASP A 176 -37.97 8.14 17.36
CA ASP A 176 -37.25 6.96 16.87
C ASP A 176 -35.74 7.20 16.72
N TYR A 177 -35.33 8.42 16.38
CA TYR A 177 -33.91 8.78 16.31
C TYR A 177 -33.24 8.59 17.67
N TYR A 178 -33.86 9.11 18.73
CA TYR A 178 -33.32 8.99 20.08
C TYR A 178 -33.43 7.57 20.64
N ALA A 179 -34.44 6.80 20.26
CA ALA A 179 -34.51 5.37 20.58
C ALA A 179 -33.31 4.60 20.00
N ARG A 180 -32.98 4.84 18.73
CA ARG A 180 -31.81 4.21 18.09
C ARG A 180 -30.49 4.68 18.68
N VAL A 181 -30.35 5.97 18.97
CA VAL A 181 -29.16 6.52 19.65
C VAL A 181 -28.97 5.88 21.03
N ALA A 182 -30.04 5.69 21.80
CA ALA A 182 -29.99 5.01 23.09
C ALA A 182 -29.46 3.57 22.95
N LYS A 183 -30.01 2.81 22.00
CA LYS A 183 -29.53 1.46 21.66
C LYS A 183 -28.05 1.44 21.26
N CYS A 184 -27.61 2.41 20.47
CA CYS A 184 -26.20 2.53 20.07
C CYS A 184 -25.28 2.79 21.26
N TYR A 185 -25.64 3.70 22.18
CA TYR A 185 -24.85 3.97 23.37
C TYR A 185 -24.83 2.77 24.33
N ALA A 186 -25.94 2.04 24.47
CA ALA A 186 -25.97 0.79 25.23
C ALA A 186 -24.99 -0.25 24.65
N LEU A 187 -24.99 -0.42 23.32
CA LEU A 187 -24.02 -1.26 22.61
C LEU A 187 -22.57 -0.74 22.68
N CYS A 188 -22.32 0.51 23.07
CA CYS A 188 -20.99 1.07 23.27
C CYS A 188 -20.55 1.08 24.75
N ASP A 189 -21.34 0.49 25.65
CA ASP A 189 -21.14 0.51 27.10
C ASP A 189 -21.14 1.95 27.70
N GLU A 190 -21.76 2.91 27.00
CA GLU A 190 -21.89 4.32 27.42
C GLU A 190 -23.22 4.57 28.14
N ASN A 191 -23.45 3.88 29.26
CA ASN A 191 -24.75 3.83 29.95
C ASN A 191 -25.34 5.20 30.31
N GLY A 192 -24.51 6.14 30.75
CA GLY A 192 -24.98 7.49 31.08
C GLY A 192 -25.57 8.21 29.86
N ARG A 193 -24.98 8.03 28.66
CA ARG A 193 -25.49 8.64 27.43
C ARG A 193 -26.72 7.89 26.89
N ALA A 194 -26.77 6.58 27.07
CA ALA A 194 -27.94 5.78 26.72
C ALA A 194 -29.20 6.25 27.48
N GLU A 195 -29.09 6.47 28.79
CA GLU A 195 -30.20 6.97 29.62
C GLU A 195 -30.64 8.38 29.24
N VAL A 196 -29.70 9.27 28.91
CA VAL A 196 -30.04 10.62 28.41
C VAL A 196 -30.84 10.53 27.10
N ALA A 197 -30.42 9.68 26.17
CA ALA A 197 -31.15 9.47 24.92
C ALA A 197 -32.53 8.83 25.15
N ALA A 198 -32.65 7.88 26.07
CA ALA A 198 -33.94 7.27 26.44
C ALA A 198 -34.92 8.28 27.07
N LYS A 199 -34.42 9.22 27.88
CA LYS A 199 -35.24 10.33 28.41
C LYS A 199 -35.75 11.24 27.30
N LEU A 200 -34.91 11.60 26.34
CA LEU A 200 -35.32 12.39 25.17
C LEU A 200 -36.36 11.64 24.33
N PHE A 201 -36.18 10.34 24.11
CA PHE A 201 -37.18 9.49 23.47
C PHE A 201 -38.53 9.53 24.20
N HIS A 202 -38.54 9.36 25.52
CA HIS A 202 -39.75 9.38 26.33
C HIS A 202 -40.48 10.74 26.27
N GLN A 203 -39.74 11.85 26.34
CA GLN A 203 -40.31 13.18 26.17
C GLN A 203 -40.96 13.35 24.79
N LEU A 204 -40.28 12.93 23.72
CA LEU A 204 -40.74 13.10 22.35
C LEU A 204 -41.84 12.11 21.93
N SER A 205 -41.98 10.99 22.64
CA SER A 205 -43.07 10.03 22.46
C SER A 205 -44.33 10.38 23.27
N GLY A 206 -44.38 11.58 23.87
CA GLY A 206 -45.53 12.04 24.66
C GLY A 206 -45.58 11.43 26.05
N HIS A 207 -44.42 11.21 26.69
CA HIS A 207 -44.31 10.59 28.01
C HIS A 207 -44.91 9.18 28.07
N ASN A 208 -44.73 8.39 27.01
CA ASN A 208 -45.22 7.02 26.94
C ASN A 208 -44.31 6.07 27.77
N ASP A 209 -44.76 5.74 28.99
CA ASP A 209 -44.02 4.83 29.90
C ASP A 209 -43.87 3.42 29.36
N TYR A 210 -44.90 2.90 28.66
CA TYR A 210 -44.82 1.57 28.04
C TYR A 210 -43.72 1.51 26.97
N ALA A 211 -43.67 2.51 26.10
CA ALA A 211 -42.64 2.60 25.07
C ALA A 211 -41.23 2.77 25.67
N LEU A 212 -41.10 3.55 26.74
CA LEU A 212 -39.83 3.70 27.47
C LEU A 212 -39.40 2.37 28.12
N GLY A 213 -40.33 1.63 28.72
CA GLY A 213 -40.07 0.31 29.29
C GLY A 213 -39.53 -0.66 28.24
N ARG A 214 -40.22 -0.76 27.09
CA ARG A 214 -39.77 -1.57 25.94
C ARG A 214 -38.39 -1.18 25.43
N LEU A 215 -38.07 0.12 25.34
CA LEU A 215 -36.74 0.58 24.93
C LEU A 215 -35.65 0.15 25.94
N LYS A 216 -35.95 0.22 27.24
CA LYS A 216 -35.01 -0.21 28.29
C LYS A 216 -34.75 -1.71 28.25
N GLU A 217 -35.79 -2.51 28.05
CA GLU A 217 -35.67 -3.96 27.81
C GLU A 217 -34.79 -4.24 26.58
N ASP A 218 -35.09 -3.62 25.43
CA ASP A 218 -34.29 -3.77 24.20
C ASP A 218 -32.81 -3.40 24.43
N MET A 219 -32.52 -2.33 25.18
CA MET A 219 -31.14 -1.93 25.47
C MET A 219 -30.41 -2.95 26.32
N GLU A 220 -31.09 -3.58 27.27
CA GLU A 220 -30.50 -4.61 28.13
C GLU A 220 -30.25 -5.91 27.34
N ASP A 221 -31.22 -6.34 26.52
CA ASP A 221 -31.06 -7.49 25.63
C ASP A 221 -29.85 -7.32 24.70
N LEU A 222 -29.68 -6.13 24.12
CA LEU A 222 -28.53 -5.81 23.27
C LEU A 222 -27.19 -5.89 24.01
N ARG A 223 -27.14 -5.50 25.30
CA ARG A 223 -25.93 -5.63 26.13
C ARG A 223 -25.58 -7.09 26.38
N VAL A 224 -26.57 -7.89 26.77
CA VAL A 224 -26.39 -9.32 27.04
C VAL A 224 -25.87 -10.02 25.77
N LEU A 225 -26.52 -9.81 24.63
CA LEU A 225 -26.12 -10.38 23.35
C LEU A 225 -24.71 -9.95 22.91
N LYS A 226 -24.27 -8.74 23.25
CA LYS A 226 -22.93 -8.24 22.92
C LYS A 226 -21.85 -8.95 23.74
N GLN A 227 -22.10 -9.22 25.02
CA GLN A 227 -21.13 -9.90 25.91
C GLN A 227 -20.87 -11.35 25.49
N GLU A 228 -21.85 -12.00 24.86
CA GLU A 228 -21.70 -13.35 24.32
C GLU A 228 -20.85 -13.42 23.04
N LYS A 229 -20.62 -12.28 22.35
CA LYS A 229 -19.76 -12.23 21.16
C LYS A 229 -18.29 -12.00 21.55
N PRO A 230 -17.34 -12.75 20.97
CA PRO A 230 -15.92 -12.52 21.18
C PRO A 230 -15.53 -11.10 20.74
N THR A 231 -14.68 -10.46 21.54
CA THR A 231 -14.28 -9.07 21.38
C THR A 231 -13.56 -8.83 20.05
N VAL A 232 -13.92 -7.75 19.36
CA VAL A 232 -13.31 -7.33 18.09
C VAL A 232 -11.82 -7.03 18.31
N ALA A 233 -10.97 -7.40 17.34
CA ALA A 233 -9.53 -7.20 17.37
C ALA A 233 -9.15 -5.75 17.74
N ALA A 234 -8.16 -5.62 18.63
CA ALA A 234 -7.62 -4.34 19.07
C ALA A 234 -7.16 -3.46 17.90
N GLU A 235 -7.30 -2.15 18.06
CA GLU A 235 -6.84 -1.17 17.07
C GLU A 235 -5.32 -1.25 16.91
N ARG A 236 -4.87 -1.54 15.68
CA ARG A 236 -3.45 -1.65 15.35
C ARG A 236 -2.80 -0.26 15.33
N LYS A 237 -1.60 -0.16 15.91
CA LYS A 237 -0.82 1.08 15.98
C LYS A 237 0.52 0.89 15.29
N LEU A 238 1.08 1.99 14.78
CA LEU A 238 2.45 1.99 14.29
C LEU A 238 3.42 1.66 15.44
N PRO A 239 4.47 0.86 15.18
CA PRO A 239 5.43 0.51 16.21
C PRO A 239 6.27 1.73 16.61
N LYS A 240 6.80 1.71 17.84
CA LYS A 240 7.83 2.65 18.27
C LYS A 240 9.14 2.32 17.55
N LEU A 241 9.78 3.32 16.96
CA LEU A 241 11.09 3.17 16.32
C LEU A 241 12.18 2.86 17.36
N ALA A 242 13.18 2.10 16.94
CA ALA A 242 14.38 1.84 17.72
C ALA A 242 15.23 3.12 17.87
N GLY A 243 16.00 3.19 18.96
CA GLY A 243 16.77 4.40 19.30
C GLY A 243 15.91 5.49 19.95
N GLU A 244 16.55 6.60 20.30
CA GLU A 244 15.90 7.77 20.89
C GLU A 244 15.98 8.96 19.92
N GLY A 245 14.94 9.79 19.91
CA GLY A 245 14.85 10.97 19.05
C GLY A 245 14.40 10.67 17.61
N ALA A 246 14.46 11.69 16.77
CA ALA A 246 14.13 11.61 15.36
C ALA A 246 15.42 11.62 14.52
N ASN A 247 15.46 10.81 13.47
CA ASN A 247 16.54 10.87 12.50
C ASN A 247 16.44 12.16 11.66
N VAL A 248 17.51 12.94 11.63
CA VAL A 248 17.56 14.24 10.95
C VAL A 248 17.81 14.13 9.44
N GLU A 249 18.37 13.00 8.97
CA GLU A 249 18.68 12.77 7.55
C GLU A 249 17.52 12.08 6.83
N ILE A 250 16.81 11.18 7.52
CA ILE A 250 15.76 10.34 6.95
C ILE A 250 14.50 10.48 7.80
N GLU A 251 13.49 11.18 7.29
CA GLU A 251 12.20 11.34 7.98
C GLU A 251 11.53 9.98 8.23
N GLY A 252 11.01 9.76 9.45
CA GLY A 252 10.35 8.51 9.84
C GLY A 252 11.30 7.33 10.12
N ALA A 253 12.62 7.55 10.08
CA ALA A 253 13.63 6.54 10.39
C ALA A 253 14.12 6.59 11.85
N SER A 254 14.64 5.44 12.29
CA SER A 254 15.40 5.31 13.54
C SER A 254 16.73 6.07 13.46
N THR A 255 17.19 6.60 14.59
CA THR A 255 18.53 7.19 14.74
C THR A 255 19.66 6.15 14.61
N LYS A 256 19.34 4.85 14.67
CA LYS A 256 20.29 3.75 14.46
C LYS A 256 20.60 3.46 13.00
N ILE A 257 20.03 4.17 12.05
CA ILE A 257 20.37 4.08 10.63
C ILE A 257 20.75 5.45 10.08
N LYS A 258 21.52 5.49 9.00
CA LYS A 258 21.90 6.74 8.32
C LYS A 258 22.06 6.56 6.83
N LEU A 259 21.92 7.65 6.09
CA LEU A 259 22.11 7.65 4.65
C LEU A 259 23.60 7.81 4.32
N THR A 260 24.08 7.11 3.30
CA THR A 260 25.46 7.23 2.83
C THR A 260 25.52 6.98 1.32
N GLY A 261 26.71 7.13 0.73
CA GLY A 261 26.90 7.13 -0.71
C GLY A 261 26.48 8.44 -1.38
N SER A 262 26.72 8.53 -2.69
CA SER A 262 26.35 9.67 -3.53
C SER A 262 25.85 9.16 -4.90
N LYS A 263 25.47 10.07 -5.81
CA LYS A 263 25.08 9.68 -7.18
C LYS A 263 26.26 9.12 -7.98
N GLU A 264 27.49 9.42 -7.58
CA GLU A 264 28.74 8.98 -8.20
C GLU A 264 29.22 7.61 -7.67
N ASP A 265 28.74 7.15 -6.50
CA ASP A 265 28.99 5.79 -6.04
C ASP A 265 28.30 4.81 -7.00
N ALA A 266 28.98 3.73 -7.38
CA ALA A 266 28.44 2.69 -8.26
C ALA A 266 27.15 2.03 -7.71
N ARG A 267 26.92 2.11 -6.39
CA ARG A 267 25.71 1.64 -5.70
C ARG A 267 24.68 2.74 -5.49
N GLY A 268 24.98 3.97 -5.91
CA GLY A 268 24.19 5.16 -5.59
C GLY A 268 24.21 5.46 -4.09
N ARG A 269 23.11 6.02 -3.60
CA ARG A 269 22.86 6.17 -2.17
C ARG A 269 22.37 4.85 -1.57
N TYR A 270 22.73 4.61 -0.33
CA TYR A 270 22.30 3.42 0.40
C TYR A 270 22.24 3.70 1.90
N VAL A 271 21.44 2.89 2.61
CA VAL A 271 21.29 2.99 4.06
C VAL A 271 22.27 2.04 4.75
N VAL A 272 22.94 2.54 5.79
CA VAL A 272 23.79 1.73 6.69
C VAL A 272 23.31 1.84 8.14
N ALA A 273 23.68 0.85 8.94
CA ALA A 273 23.47 0.88 10.37
C ALA A 273 24.46 1.88 11.01
N ALA A 274 23.95 2.86 11.77
CA ALA A 274 24.76 3.77 12.58
C ALA A 274 25.23 3.11 13.88
N GLU A 275 24.43 2.16 14.38
CA GLU A 275 24.70 1.32 15.56
C GLU A 275 24.34 -0.13 15.25
N ASP A 276 24.70 -1.06 16.15
CA ASP A 276 24.26 -2.44 16.02
C ASP A 276 22.73 -2.54 16.09
N LEU A 277 22.15 -3.19 15.10
CA LEU A 277 20.73 -3.47 15.01
C LEU A 277 20.44 -4.92 15.41
N ALA A 278 19.53 -5.12 16.37
CA ALA A 278 19.03 -6.43 16.77
C ALA A 278 17.87 -6.87 15.87
N PRO A 279 17.57 -8.18 15.76
CA PRO A 279 16.37 -8.65 15.06
C PRO A 279 15.10 -8.12 15.70
N GLY A 280 14.13 -7.73 14.87
CA GLY A 280 12.81 -7.27 15.28
C GLY A 280 12.70 -5.79 15.66
N GLU A 281 13.78 -5.01 15.52
CA GLU A 281 13.75 -3.57 15.74
C GLU A 281 13.03 -2.87 14.58
N ALA A 282 12.04 -2.02 14.88
CA ALA A 282 11.40 -1.15 13.91
C ALA A 282 12.35 0.02 13.58
N ILE A 283 12.80 0.10 12.32
CA ILE A 283 13.82 1.09 11.90
C ILE A 283 13.27 2.15 10.95
N LEU A 284 12.09 1.94 10.37
CA LEU A 284 11.40 2.90 9.52
C LEU A 284 9.88 2.75 9.67
N THR A 285 9.19 3.86 9.84
CA THR A 285 7.74 3.99 9.69
C THR A 285 7.45 5.23 8.84
N GLU A 286 6.93 5.04 7.63
CA GLU A 286 6.75 6.13 6.69
C GLU A 286 5.36 6.07 6.03
N PRO A 287 4.54 7.14 6.08
CA PRO A 287 3.31 7.20 5.28
C PRO A 287 3.66 7.31 3.79
N ALA A 288 2.83 6.73 2.92
CA ALA A 288 3.05 6.88 1.48
C ALA A 288 2.96 8.37 1.07
N TYR A 289 3.92 8.83 0.27
CA TYR A 289 3.86 10.16 -0.35
C TYR A 289 2.65 10.23 -1.29
N ALA A 290 2.46 9.20 -2.12
CA ALA A 290 1.24 8.96 -2.86
C ALA A 290 0.97 7.45 -2.92
N ALA A 291 -0.31 7.05 -2.90
CA ALA A 291 -0.71 5.65 -3.02
C ALA A 291 -2.03 5.50 -3.78
N CYS A 292 -2.12 4.43 -4.57
CA CYS A 292 -3.29 4.06 -5.34
C CYS A 292 -3.71 2.62 -5.03
N LEU A 293 -5.01 2.43 -4.80
CA LEU A 293 -5.61 1.10 -4.64
C LEU A 293 -5.84 0.51 -6.04
N HIS A 294 -5.64 -0.80 -6.22
CA HIS A 294 -5.98 -1.42 -7.49
C HIS A 294 -7.50 -1.34 -7.75
N PRO A 295 -7.95 -1.03 -8.99
CA PRO A 295 -9.37 -0.92 -9.32
C PRO A 295 -10.22 -2.14 -8.94
N LYS A 296 -9.64 -3.35 -8.99
CA LYS A 296 -10.33 -4.59 -8.58
C LYS A 296 -10.76 -4.63 -7.11
N PHE A 297 -10.25 -3.72 -6.27
CA PHE A 297 -10.62 -3.60 -4.86
C PHE A 297 -11.51 -2.40 -4.57
N PHE A 298 -11.91 -1.62 -5.58
CA PHE A 298 -12.88 -0.53 -5.39
C PHE A 298 -14.19 -1.09 -4.84
N GLY A 299 -14.77 -0.39 -3.86
CA GLY A 299 -15.98 -0.84 -3.14
C GLY A 299 -15.74 -1.89 -2.06
N THR A 300 -14.55 -2.49 -1.97
CA THR A 300 -14.18 -3.44 -0.88
C THR A 300 -13.17 -2.85 0.11
N HIS A 301 -12.33 -1.91 -0.36
CA HIS A 301 -11.35 -1.21 0.46
C HIS A 301 -11.49 0.30 0.30
N CYS A 302 -11.12 1.04 1.35
CA CYS A 302 -11.00 2.48 1.34
C CYS A 302 -9.98 2.90 0.29
N THR A 303 -10.38 3.75 -0.64
CA THR A 303 -9.47 4.23 -1.71
C THR A 303 -8.38 5.19 -1.20
N GLY A 304 -8.51 5.69 0.04
CA GLY A 304 -7.53 6.55 0.70
C GLY A 304 -6.52 5.82 1.59
N CYS A 305 -6.97 4.94 2.49
CA CYS A 305 -6.09 4.28 3.46
C CYS A 305 -5.95 2.76 3.26
N PHE A 306 -6.66 2.20 2.28
CA PHE A 306 -6.71 0.77 1.93
C PHE A 306 -7.29 -0.14 3.02
N ALA A 307 -7.82 0.40 4.12
CA ALA A 307 -8.57 -0.38 5.09
C ALA A 307 -9.81 -1.01 4.45
N ARG A 308 -10.14 -2.24 4.84
CA ARG A 308 -11.34 -2.94 4.38
C ARG A 308 -12.60 -2.18 4.82
N LEU A 309 -13.59 -2.12 3.93
CA LEU A 309 -14.82 -1.35 4.18
C LEU A 309 -15.82 -2.18 4.99
N VAL A 310 -16.26 -1.62 6.11
CA VAL A 310 -17.37 -2.15 6.94
C VAL A 310 -18.59 -1.23 6.79
N ALA A 311 -18.42 0.06 7.10
CA ALA A 311 -19.43 1.11 6.93
C ALA A 311 -18.96 2.16 5.91
N PRO A 312 -18.90 1.84 4.60
CA PRO A 312 -18.37 2.76 3.61
C PRO A 312 -19.14 4.09 3.55
N VAL A 313 -18.41 5.19 3.46
CA VAL A 313 -18.92 6.48 3.00
C VAL A 313 -18.41 6.73 1.58
N ALA A 314 -19.22 7.32 0.71
CA ALA A 314 -18.86 7.52 -0.70
C ALA A 314 -18.53 8.99 -1.00
N CYS A 315 -17.86 9.20 -2.14
CA CYS A 315 -17.76 10.53 -2.77
C CYS A 315 -19.16 11.15 -2.93
N PRO A 316 -19.35 12.48 -2.77
CA PRO A 316 -20.65 13.11 -3.00
C PRO A 316 -21.15 13.00 -4.44
N ASP A 317 -20.26 13.03 -5.43
CA ASP A 317 -20.62 13.18 -6.85
C ASP A 317 -20.64 11.84 -7.61
N CYS A 318 -19.56 11.06 -7.52
CA CYS A 318 -19.46 9.77 -8.20
C CYS A 318 -19.79 8.59 -7.28
N CYS A 319 -20.09 7.43 -7.86
CA CYS A 319 -20.23 6.17 -7.12
C CYS A 319 -19.02 5.23 -7.28
N GLY A 320 -17.94 5.68 -7.93
CA GLY A 320 -16.80 4.83 -8.27
C GLY A 320 -15.88 4.50 -7.10
N VAL A 321 -15.89 5.32 -6.04
CA VAL A 321 -14.99 5.18 -4.90
C VAL A 321 -15.73 5.20 -3.56
N ALA A 322 -15.13 4.55 -2.57
CA ALA A 322 -15.61 4.51 -1.20
C ALA A 322 -14.46 4.65 -0.20
N PHE A 323 -14.81 5.07 1.01
CA PHE A 323 -13.89 5.40 2.09
C PHE A 323 -14.39 4.79 3.41
N CYS A 324 -13.46 4.44 4.30
CA CYS A 324 -13.82 3.86 5.60
C CYS A 324 -14.39 4.89 6.59
N SER A 325 -14.18 6.19 6.34
CA SER A 325 -14.61 7.26 7.22
C SER A 325 -14.79 8.58 6.47
N VAL A 326 -15.57 9.48 7.08
CA VAL A 326 -15.76 10.86 6.61
C VAL A 326 -14.42 11.57 6.43
N ALA A 327 -13.50 11.40 7.37
CA ALA A 327 -12.16 11.99 7.30
C ALA A 327 -11.38 11.51 6.07
N CYS A 328 -11.42 10.21 5.75
CA CYS A 328 -10.78 9.68 4.54
C CYS A 328 -11.42 10.23 3.25
N ARG A 329 -12.77 10.30 3.21
CA ARG A 329 -13.50 10.89 2.07
C ARG A 329 -13.11 12.34 1.87
N ASP A 330 -13.19 13.14 2.93
CA ASP A 330 -13.00 14.59 2.85
C ASP A 330 -11.55 14.92 2.48
N LYS A 331 -10.57 14.21 3.06
CA LYS A 331 -9.16 14.31 2.66
C LYS A 331 -8.98 14.00 1.17
N ALA A 332 -9.56 12.89 0.69
CA ALA A 332 -9.44 12.50 -0.70
C ALA A 332 -10.08 13.53 -1.65
N CYS A 333 -11.32 13.96 -1.36
CA CYS A 333 -12.04 14.93 -2.18
C CYS A 333 -11.38 16.31 -2.16
N ALA A 334 -10.75 16.70 -1.05
CA ALA A 334 -10.02 17.97 -0.97
C ALA A 334 -8.68 17.96 -1.73
N THR A 335 -8.07 16.79 -1.92
CA THR A 335 -6.70 16.66 -2.47
C THR A 335 -6.71 16.07 -3.88
N TYR A 336 -6.69 14.75 -4.03
CA TYR A 336 -6.50 14.11 -5.33
C TYR A 336 -7.82 13.77 -6.04
N HIS A 337 -8.83 13.30 -5.29
CA HIS A 337 -10.00 12.68 -5.90
C HIS A 337 -10.85 13.68 -6.67
N ARG A 338 -10.90 14.96 -6.28
CA ARG A 338 -11.60 16.00 -7.06
C ARG A 338 -11.13 16.09 -8.51
N TYR A 339 -9.85 15.82 -8.77
CA TYR A 339 -9.28 15.86 -10.12
C TYR A 339 -9.42 14.50 -10.84
N GLU A 340 -9.60 13.42 -10.10
CA GLU A 340 -9.85 12.08 -10.64
C GLU A 340 -11.34 11.79 -10.87
N CYS A 341 -12.24 12.44 -10.12
CA CYS A 341 -13.61 11.99 -9.87
C CYS A 341 -14.37 11.68 -11.16
N GLN A 342 -14.32 12.60 -12.12
CA GLN A 342 -15.05 12.50 -13.37
C GLN A 342 -14.27 11.78 -14.49
N TYR A 343 -12.99 11.47 -14.27
CA TYR A 343 -12.10 10.90 -15.29
C TYR A 343 -11.54 9.53 -14.90
N LEU A 344 -11.85 9.04 -13.70
CA LEU A 344 -11.27 7.80 -13.18
C LEU A 344 -11.63 6.58 -14.03
N ASP A 345 -12.88 6.48 -14.51
CA ASP A 345 -13.29 5.38 -15.38
C ASP A 345 -12.61 5.49 -16.76
N LEU A 346 -12.40 6.71 -17.28
CA LEU A 346 -11.61 6.95 -18.50
C LEU A 346 -10.14 6.53 -18.33
N MET A 347 -9.51 6.93 -17.21
CA MET A 347 -8.14 6.54 -16.89
C MET A 347 -8.01 5.01 -16.78
N ILE A 348 -8.97 4.34 -16.14
CA ILE A 348 -8.99 2.87 -16.09
C ILE A 348 -9.18 2.27 -17.50
N GLY A 349 -10.09 2.86 -18.30
CA GLY A 349 -10.36 2.46 -19.68
C GLY A 349 -9.21 2.69 -20.66
N SER A 350 -8.27 3.58 -20.34
CA SER A 350 -7.04 3.77 -21.11
C SER A 350 -6.13 2.55 -21.08
N GLY A 351 -6.30 1.67 -20.09
CA GLY A 351 -5.41 0.53 -19.88
C GLY A 351 -4.08 0.92 -19.23
N MET A 352 -3.93 2.15 -18.72
CA MET A 352 -2.72 2.58 -18.01
C MET A 352 -2.44 1.76 -16.74
N SER A 353 -1.16 1.64 -16.38
CA SER A 353 -0.77 0.93 -15.17
C SER A 353 -1.18 1.69 -13.90
N ILE A 354 -1.19 0.99 -12.76
CA ILE A 354 -1.36 1.64 -11.46
C ILE A 354 -0.28 2.68 -11.16
N LEU A 355 0.92 2.54 -11.73
CA LEU A 355 1.98 3.53 -11.56
C LEU A 355 1.63 4.86 -12.22
N CYS A 356 0.88 4.84 -13.34
CA CYS A 356 0.39 6.07 -13.96
C CYS A 356 -0.59 6.81 -13.03
N HIS A 357 -1.44 6.06 -12.31
CA HIS A 357 -2.33 6.65 -11.30
C HIS A 357 -1.52 7.22 -10.12
N VAL A 358 -0.45 6.53 -9.69
CA VAL A 358 0.43 7.05 -8.62
C VAL A 358 1.12 8.34 -9.07
N ALA A 359 1.63 8.41 -10.31
CA ALA A 359 2.23 9.60 -10.88
C ALA A 359 1.24 10.79 -10.89
N LEU A 360 -0.01 10.53 -11.29
CA LEU A 360 -1.07 11.54 -11.22
C LEU A 360 -1.31 12.01 -9.78
N ARG A 361 -1.35 11.12 -8.80
CA ARG A 361 -1.52 11.49 -7.37
C ARG A 361 -0.33 12.25 -6.79
N MET A 362 0.89 11.98 -7.26
CA MET A 362 2.07 12.78 -6.89
C MET A 362 1.89 14.24 -7.30
N VAL A 363 1.23 14.50 -8.44
CA VAL A 363 0.90 15.85 -8.91
C VAL A 363 -0.31 16.43 -8.16
N THR A 364 -1.44 15.72 -8.14
CA THR A 364 -2.70 16.29 -7.62
C THR A 364 -2.68 16.53 -6.11
N GLN A 365 -1.95 15.73 -5.33
CA GLN A 365 -1.85 15.91 -3.88
C GLN A 365 -0.97 17.10 -3.46
N ALA A 366 -0.06 17.57 -4.33
CA ALA A 366 0.73 18.78 -4.06
C ALA A 366 -0.16 20.05 -4.06
N GLY A 367 -1.33 19.97 -4.68
CA GLY A 367 -2.42 20.95 -4.58
C GLY A 367 -2.34 22.12 -5.56
N THR A 368 -1.16 22.64 -5.87
CA THR A 368 -0.99 23.74 -6.86
C THR A 368 0.13 23.45 -7.85
N PRO A 369 0.07 23.99 -9.09
CA PRO A 369 1.13 23.82 -10.09
C PRO A 369 2.53 24.22 -9.58
N GLN A 370 2.64 25.32 -8.82
CA GLN A 370 3.92 25.78 -8.28
C GLN A 370 4.52 24.79 -7.28
N ARG A 371 3.69 24.25 -6.38
CA ARG A 371 4.12 23.23 -5.42
C ARG A 371 4.53 21.94 -6.11
N VAL A 372 3.84 21.54 -7.19
CA VAL A 372 4.24 20.38 -8.00
C VAL A 372 5.66 20.56 -8.55
N ILE A 373 5.98 21.74 -9.07
CA ILE A 373 7.30 22.03 -9.67
C ILE A 373 8.40 22.02 -8.59
N GLU A 374 8.12 22.61 -7.43
CA GLU A 374 9.03 22.64 -6.28
C GLU A 374 9.28 21.23 -5.73
N GLU A 375 8.22 20.50 -5.37
CA GLU A 375 8.32 19.13 -4.86
C GLU A 375 8.94 18.19 -5.90
N GLY A 376 8.59 18.33 -7.19
CA GLY A 376 9.16 17.57 -8.28
C GLY A 376 10.67 17.75 -8.47
N ARG A 377 11.23 18.91 -8.07
CA ARG A 377 12.69 19.10 -8.02
C ARG A 377 13.31 18.22 -6.94
N MET A 378 12.76 18.26 -5.72
CA MET A 378 13.23 17.46 -4.58
C MET A 378 13.13 15.95 -4.85
N LEU A 379 12.04 15.51 -5.50
CA LEU A 379 11.83 14.11 -5.83
C LEU A 379 12.81 13.60 -6.89
N ARG A 380 13.22 14.43 -7.86
CA ARG A 380 14.28 14.10 -8.83
C ARG A 380 15.66 13.96 -8.21
N GLU A 381 15.90 14.66 -7.10
CA GLU A 381 17.10 14.46 -6.31
C GLU A 381 17.03 13.13 -5.55
N THR A 382 15.84 12.74 -5.08
CA THR A 382 15.60 11.56 -4.23
C THR A 382 15.50 10.24 -5.01
N PHE A 383 14.75 10.19 -6.10
CA PHE A 383 14.41 8.94 -6.79
C PHE A 383 15.34 8.62 -7.95
N CYS A 384 15.58 7.32 -8.15
CA CYS A 384 16.30 6.83 -9.33
C CYS A 384 15.36 6.76 -10.54
N ALA A 385 15.75 7.32 -11.68
CA ALA A 385 14.96 7.31 -12.91
C ALA A 385 15.64 6.62 -14.11
N HIS A 386 16.98 6.48 -14.04
CA HIS A 386 17.84 5.99 -15.13
C HIS A 386 17.48 6.56 -16.52
N THR A 387 17.12 7.85 -16.58
CA THR A 387 16.61 8.50 -17.79
C THR A 387 17.56 8.34 -18.98
N GLU A 388 18.86 8.44 -18.74
CA GLU A 388 19.95 8.33 -19.72
C GLU A 388 20.09 6.95 -20.37
N HIS A 389 19.51 5.91 -19.76
CA HIS A 389 19.58 4.52 -20.24
C HIS A 389 18.27 4.04 -20.85
N ARG A 390 17.25 4.90 -20.88
CA ARG A 390 15.92 4.52 -21.36
C ARG A 390 15.87 4.48 -22.87
N ASP A 391 15.26 3.42 -23.38
CA ASP A 391 14.97 3.27 -24.80
C ASP A 391 14.10 4.43 -25.33
N PRO A 392 14.39 5.00 -26.52
CA PRO A 392 13.63 6.12 -27.07
C PRO A 392 12.12 5.84 -27.23
N GLU A 393 11.74 4.61 -27.58
CA GLU A 393 10.34 4.23 -27.75
C GLU A 393 9.60 4.16 -26.41
N ASP A 394 10.20 3.54 -25.39
CA ASP A 394 9.63 3.52 -24.03
C ASP A 394 9.49 4.94 -23.46
N HIS A 395 10.49 5.79 -23.68
CA HIS A 395 10.43 7.19 -23.25
C HIS A 395 9.31 7.97 -23.98
N PHE A 396 9.14 7.72 -25.28
CA PHE A 396 8.07 8.34 -26.07
C PHE A 396 6.69 7.89 -25.63
N LYS A 397 6.47 6.59 -25.39
CA LYS A 397 5.21 6.08 -24.81
C LYS A 397 4.89 6.75 -23.48
N ARG A 398 5.87 6.94 -22.58
CA ARG A 398 5.67 7.70 -21.31
C ARG A 398 5.30 9.16 -21.54
N THR A 399 5.81 9.77 -22.62
CA THR A 399 5.48 11.15 -23.00
C THR A 399 4.04 11.28 -23.49
N LEU A 400 3.57 10.34 -24.32
CA LEU A 400 2.16 10.30 -24.73
C LEU A 400 1.22 10.04 -23.54
N MET A 401 1.59 9.15 -22.61
CA MET A 401 0.83 8.93 -21.38
C MET A 401 0.78 10.20 -20.52
N THR A 402 1.90 10.93 -20.45
CA THR A 402 1.96 12.22 -19.77
C THR A 402 1.04 13.23 -20.43
N ALA A 403 1.00 13.31 -21.76
CA ALA A 403 0.12 14.20 -22.50
C ALA A 403 -1.37 13.90 -22.23
N PHE A 404 -1.75 12.62 -22.22
CA PHE A 404 -3.08 12.18 -21.84
C PHE A 404 -3.45 12.58 -20.40
N LEU A 405 -2.58 12.30 -19.43
CA LEU A 405 -2.82 12.67 -18.04
C LEU A 405 -2.85 14.18 -17.82
N LEU A 406 -2.00 14.94 -18.53
CA LEU A 406 -1.99 16.39 -18.49
C LEU A 406 -3.30 16.97 -19.04
N ARG A 407 -3.84 16.37 -20.11
CA ARG A 407 -5.16 16.72 -20.65
C ARG A 407 -6.28 16.44 -19.65
N CYS A 408 -6.24 15.32 -18.94
CA CYS A 408 -7.17 15.05 -17.84
C CYS A 408 -7.06 16.12 -16.73
N LEU A 409 -5.85 16.58 -16.37
CA LEU A 409 -5.65 17.65 -15.38
C LEU A 409 -6.20 19.01 -15.85
N GLN A 410 -6.03 19.34 -17.14
CA GLN A 410 -6.61 20.53 -17.75
C GLN A 410 -8.14 20.51 -17.65
N LYS A 411 -8.77 19.41 -18.10
CA LYS A 411 -10.23 19.20 -18.09
C LYS A 411 -10.81 19.08 -16.67
N ALA A 412 -10.00 18.67 -15.69
CA ALA A 412 -10.36 18.64 -14.28
C ALA A 412 -10.09 19.96 -13.52
N GLU A 413 -9.73 21.03 -14.24
CA GLU A 413 -9.46 22.36 -13.69
C GLU A 413 -8.34 22.40 -12.63
N PHE A 414 -7.35 21.50 -12.72
CA PHE A 414 -6.18 21.53 -11.82
C PHE A 414 -5.38 22.84 -11.94
N PHE A 415 -5.32 23.39 -13.16
CA PHE A 415 -4.66 24.66 -13.47
C PHE A 415 -5.61 25.87 -13.31
N GLY A 416 -6.80 25.65 -12.78
CA GLY A 416 -7.92 26.60 -12.85
C GLY A 416 -8.67 26.50 -14.19
N ARG A 417 -9.68 27.36 -14.34
CA ARG A 417 -10.52 27.40 -15.55
C ARG A 417 -9.71 27.96 -16.72
N ARG A 418 -9.58 27.18 -17.80
CA ARG A 418 -8.89 27.58 -19.03
C ARG A 418 -9.80 28.47 -19.89
N THR A 419 -9.17 29.32 -20.71
CA THR A 419 -9.85 30.18 -21.69
C THR A 419 -9.97 29.55 -23.07
N SER A 420 -9.29 28.42 -23.30
CA SER A 420 -9.30 27.65 -24.53
C SER A 420 -9.52 26.17 -24.23
N GLU A 421 -10.31 25.50 -25.08
CA GLU A 421 -10.48 24.05 -25.05
C GLU A 421 -9.37 23.29 -25.76
N ALA A 422 -8.47 23.99 -26.46
CA ALA A 422 -7.39 23.39 -27.22
C ALA A 422 -6.46 22.53 -26.33
N PRO A 423 -6.00 21.34 -26.78
CA PRO A 423 -5.20 20.42 -25.98
C PRO A 423 -3.79 20.92 -25.64
N GLU A 424 -3.28 21.92 -26.37
CA GLU A 424 -1.91 22.41 -26.25
C GLU A 424 -1.66 23.00 -24.86
N PRO A 425 -0.55 22.61 -24.20
CA PRO A 425 -0.25 23.06 -22.85
C PRO A 425 0.36 24.46 -22.83
N THR A 426 0.03 25.23 -21.78
CA THR A 426 0.77 26.46 -21.45
C THR A 426 2.18 26.15 -20.93
N GLU A 427 3.04 27.16 -20.78
CA GLU A 427 4.38 26.96 -20.22
C GLU A 427 4.36 26.38 -18.80
N LEU A 428 3.41 26.82 -17.98
CA LEU A 428 3.22 26.30 -16.63
C LEU A 428 2.76 24.84 -16.66
N GLU A 429 1.83 24.50 -17.57
CA GLU A 429 1.34 23.14 -17.77
C GLU A 429 2.45 22.20 -18.27
N LEU A 430 3.34 22.68 -19.16
CA LEU A 430 4.52 21.93 -19.62
C LEU A 430 5.49 21.61 -18.48
N GLN A 431 5.69 22.54 -17.53
CA GLN A 431 6.55 22.30 -16.36
C GLN A 431 5.95 21.25 -15.42
N VAL A 432 4.63 21.28 -15.21
CA VAL A 432 3.93 20.22 -14.46
C VAL A 432 3.98 18.88 -15.20
N GLY A 433 3.76 18.90 -16.52
CA GLY A 433 3.92 17.72 -17.37
C GLY A 433 5.32 17.12 -17.28
N ALA A 434 6.37 17.95 -17.22
CA ALA A 434 7.74 17.46 -17.06
C ALA A 434 7.96 16.76 -15.71
N VAL A 435 7.34 17.23 -14.62
CA VAL A 435 7.35 16.53 -13.32
C VAL A 435 6.62 15.19 -13.43
N LEU A 436 5.47 15.16 -14.11
CA LEU A 436 4.69 13.94 -14.32
C LEU A 436 5.46 12.90 -15.15
N LEU A 437 6.11 13.33 -16.24
CA LEU A 437 6.97 12.46 -17.07
C LEU A 437 8.16 11.92 -16.28
N SER A 438 8.79 12.77 -15.46
CA SER A 438 9.87 12.32 -14.56
C SER A 438 9.38 11.30 -13.52
N ALA A 439 8.17 11.49 -12.98
CA ALA A 439 7.55 10.53 -12.07
C ALA A 439 7.28 9.18 -12.76
N LEU A 440 6.74 9.17 -13.99
CA LEU A 440 6.52 7.95 -14.77
C LEU A 440 7.82 7.19 -15.04
N GLN A 441 8.95 7.86 -15.22
CA GLN A 441 10.26 7.22 -15.36
C GLN A 441 10.76 6.63 -14.04
N SER A 442 10.52 7.34 -12.93
CA SER A 442 11.04 6.98 -11.61
C SER A 442 10.27 5.83 -10.94
N LEU A 443 8.95 5.76 -11.12
CA LEU A 443 8.11 4.81 -10.38
C LEU A 443 8.43 3.33 -10.66
N GLN A 444 9.01 3.01 -11.81
CA GLN A 444 9.50 1.66 -12.12
C GLN A 444 10.49 1.12 -11.07
N PHE A 445 11.33 2.00 -10.52
CA PHE A 445 12.44 1.65 -9.65
C PHE A 445 12.16 1.86 -8.16
N ASN A 446 11.23 2.75 -7.82
CA ASN A 446 11.06 3.24 -6.44
C ASN A 446 9.69 2.88 -5.84
N ALA A 447 8.71 2.45 -6.64
CA ALA A 447 7.37 2.16 -6.13
C ALA A 447 7.31 0.81 -5.39
N HIS A 448 6.52 0.76 -4.32
CA HIS A 448 6.35 -0.41 -3.46
C HIS A 448 4.92 -0.96 -3.54
N GLU A 449 4.80 -2.27 -3.73
CA GLU A 449 3.49 -2.95 -3.68
C GLU A 449 3.01 -3.04 -2.23
N VAL A 450 1.82 -2.47 -1.98
CA VAL A 450 1.12 -2.53 -0.70
C VAL A 450 0.24 -3.78 -0.67
N TYR A 451 0.37 -4.57 0.39
CA TYR A 451 -0.37 -5.82 0.54
C TYR A 451 -1.23 -5.86 1.80
N GLU A 452 -2.19 -6.78 1.80
CA GLU A 452 -2.84 -7.31 3.00
C GLU A 452 -2.58 -8.82 3.14
N THR A 453 -2.64 -9.32 4.36
CA THR A 453 -2.66 -10.73 4.71
C THR A 453 -4.11 -11.17 4.88
N ARG A 454 -4.59 -12.06 4.00
CA ARG A 454 -5.92 -12.67 4.10
C ARG A 454 -5.83 -13.98 4.84
N VAL A 455 -6.68 -14.15 5.84
CA VAL A 455 -6.82 -15.40 6.61
C VAL A 455 -8.23 -15.92 6.38
N SER A 456 -8.37 -17.13 5.83
CA SER A 456 -9.67 -17.72 5.47
C SER A 456 -10.05 -18.94 6.31
N GLY A 457 -9.13 -19.45 7.13
CA GLY A 457 -9.37 -20.52 8.08
C GLY A 457 -9.35 -20.00 9.51
N ASP A 458 -9.64 -20.88 10.45
CA ASP A 458 -9.74 -20.53 11.86
C ASP A 458 -8.38 -20.11 12.46
N HIS A 459 -7.31 -20.79 12.02
CA HIS A 459 -5.94 -20.52 12.44
C HIS A 459 -5.30 -19.36 11.64
N ARG A 460 -4.65 -18.43 12.36
CA ARG A 460 -4.02 -17.18 11.85
C ARG A 460 -3.05 -17.41 10.72
N PHE A 461 -2.25 -18.46 10.79
CA PHE A 461 -1.09 -18.64 9.92
C PHE A 461 -1.33 -19.66 8.81
N ASP A 462 -2.15 -20.69 9.04
CA ASP A 462 -2.29 -21.84 8.12
C ASP A 462 -2.88 -21.43 6.77
N SER A 463 -3.81 -20.50 6.81
CA SER A 463 -4.53 -20.01 5.63
C SER A 463 -4.06 -18.62 5.17
N ALA A 464 -3.02 -18.08 5.81
CA ALA A 464 -2.53 -16.73 5.57
C ALA A 464 -1.98 -16.58 4.14
N LYS A 465 -2.59 -15.71 3.35
CA LYS A 465 -2.15 -15.41 1.98
C LYS A 465 -1.92 -13.91 1.81
N VAL A 466 -0.76 -13.56 1.27
CA VAL A 466 -0.46 -12.19 0.86
C VAL A 466 -1.24 -11.86 -0.40
N GLN A 467 -2.05 -10.81 -0.33
CA GLN A 467 -2.77 -10.22 -1.45
C GLN A 467 -2.26 -8.80 -1.67
N TYR A 468 -1.63 -8.55 -2.81
CA TYR A 468 -1.28 -7.18 -3.21
C TYR A 468 -2.55 -6.41 -3.58
N ILE A 469 -2.76 -5.29 -2.89
CA ILE A 469 -3.99 -4.47 -2.96
C ILE A 469 -3.77 -3.10 -3.61
N GLY A 470 -2.56 -2.58 -3.62
CA GLY A 470 -2.25 -1.30 -4.24
C GLY A 470 -0.75 -1.06 -4.35
N VAL A 471 -0.39 0.17 -4.72
CA VAL A 471 1.00 0.61 -4.84
C VAL A 471 1.16 1.97 -4.17
N GLY A 472 2.29 2.17 -3.49
CA GLY A 472 2.68 3.44 -2.89
C GLY A 472 4.11 3.83 -3.26
N ILE A 473 4.39 5.14 -3.19
CA ILE A 473 5.74 5.69 -3.31
C ILE A 473 6.16 6.30 -1.97
N TYR A 474 7.40 6.02 -1.57
CA TYR A 474 7.94 6.27 -0.24
C TYR A 474 9.35 6.86 -0.41
N ARG A 475 9.61 8.04 0.16
CA ARG A 475 10.89 8.75 -0.03
C ARG A 475 12.03 8.03 0.70
N ALA A 476 11.83 7.72 1.98
CA ALA A 476 12.84 7.08 2.80
C ALA A 476 13.03 5.60 2.44
N ALA A 477 11.93 4.86 2.28
CA ALA A 477 12.03 3.43 1.97
C ALA A 477 12.72 3.15 0.62
N SER A 478 12.60 4.05 -0.36
CA SER A 478 13.27 3.90 -1.67
C SER A 478 14.80 4.04 -1.62
N MET A 479 15.38 4.49 -0.50
CA MET A 479 16.84 4.59 -0.32
C MET A 479 17.49 3.28 0.12
N PHE A 480 16.68 2.27 0.48
CA PHE A 480 17.20 0.97 0.89
C PHE A 480 17.56 0.15 -0.34
N ASN A 481 18.84 -0.22 -0.46
CA ASN A 481 19.31 -1.02 -1.57
C ASN A 481 18.95 -2.51 -1.42
N HIS A 482 18.89 -3.19 -2.55
CA HIS A 482 18.53 -4.59 -2.62
C HIS A 482 19.65 -5.54 -2.18
N GLU A 483 19.29 -6.55 -1.38
CA GLU A 483 19.97 -7.84 -1.37
C GLU A 483 18.97 -9.00 -1.52
N CYS A 484 19.42 -10.10 -2.12
CA CYS A 484 18.59 -11.30 -2.22
C CYS A 484 18.39 -12.02 -0.87
N TYR A 485 19.23 -11.71 0.14
CA TYR A 485 19.10 -12.10 1.54
C TYR A 485 18.96 -10.80 2.39
N PRO A 486 17.74 -10.29 2.54
CA PRO A 486 17.51 -8.98 3.14
C PRO A 486 17.90 -8.93 4.61
N GLY A 487 18.14 -7.72 5.11
CA GLY A 487 18.34 -7.42 6.52
C GLY A 487 17.05 -6.97 7.22
N VAL A 488 16.02 -6.65 6.43
CA VAL A 488 14.73 -6.16 6.92
C VAL A 488 13.57 -6.92 6.31
N THR A 489 12.46 -6.93 7.02
CA THR A 489 11.15 -7.34 6.54
C THR A 489 10.20 -6.16 6.48
N ARG A 490 9.39 -6.13 5.43
CA ARG A 490 8.41 -5.08 5.15
C ARG A 490 7.01 -5.53 5.55
N SER A 491 6.31 -4.69 6.29
CA SER A 491 4.86 -4.79 6.51
C SER A 491 4.18 -3.42 6.28
N PHE A 492 2.86 -3.40 6.33
CA PHE A 492 2.06 -2.19 6.11
C PHE A 492 1.00 -2.03 7.19
N LEU A 493 0.73 -0.78 7.58
CA LEU A 493 -0.45 -0.41 8.36
C LEU A 493 -1.20 0.70 7.63
N GLY A 494 -2.37 0.38 7.08
CA GLY A 494 -3.00 1.20 6.04
C GLY A 494 -2.07 1.32 4.84
N THR A 495 -1.71 2.56 4.48
CA THR A 495 -0.72 2.87 3.44
C THR A 495 0.67 3.19 4.00
N SER A 496 0.89 3.14 5.31
CA SER A 496 2.21 3.37 5.90
C SER A 496 3.07 2.12 5.79
N ILE A 497 4.29 2.26 5.27
CA ILE A 497 5.29 1.20 5.24
C ILE A 497 6.00 1.11 6.58
N VAL A 498 6.28 -0.12 7.02
CA VAL A 498 7.01 -0.40 8.25
C VAL A 498 8.13 -1.39 7.95
N LEU A 499 9.36 -1.05 8.33
CA LEU A 499 10.52 -1.94 8.19
C LEU A 499 10.99 -2.38 9.57
N HIS A 500 11.01 -3.69 9.79
CA HIS A 500 11.65 -4.33 10.94
C HIS A 500 12.89 -5.08 10.50
N THR A 501 13.94 -5.09 11.31
CA THR A 501 15.11 -5.94 11.03
C THR A 501 14.74 -7.42 11.14
N SER A 502 15.15 -8.22 10.16
CA SER A 502 14.93 -9.67 10.17
C SER A 502 16.07 -10.44 10.82
N ARG A 503 17.27 -9.84 10.88
CA ARG A 503 18.51 -10.42 11.39
C ARG A 503 19.40 -9.35 12.01
N PRO A 504 20.44 -9.70 12.77
CA PRO A 504 21.37 -8.70 13.29
C PRO A 504 22.15 -8.05 12.15
N ILE A 505 22.36 -6.73 12.27
CA ILE A 505 23.14 -5.93 11.33
C ILE A 505 24.15 -5.12 12.14
N ALA A 506 25.43 -5.33 11.88
CA ALA A 506 26.50 -4.65 12.60
C ALA A 506 26.58 -3.17 12.20
N ALA A 507 27.02 -2.31 13.12
CA ALA A 507 27.30 -0.92 12.85
C ALA A 507 28.23 -0.77 11.61
N GLY A 508 27.89 0.17 10.73
CA GLY A 508 28.58 0.42 9.47
C GLY A 508 28.19 -0.53 8.32
N ALA A 509 27.48 -1.62 8.57
CA ALA A 509 27.01 -2.50 7.50
C ALA A 509 25.79 -1.92 6.78
N VAL A 510 25.63 -2.27 5.50
CA VAL A 510 24.44 -1.95 4.72
C VAL A 510 23.20 -2.56 5.40
N VAL A 511 22.09 -1.83 5.35
CA VAL A 511 20.76 -2.31 5.75
C VAL A 511 19.96 -2.62 4.48
N PRO A 512 19.97 -3.88 3.99
CA PRO A 512 19.40 -4.17 2.68
C PRO A 512 17.93 -4.58 2.76
N GLU A 513 17.13 -4.06 1.84
CA GLU A 513 15.74 -4.48 1.57
C GLU A 513 15.70 -5.52 0.44
N ASN A 514 14.51 -6.05 0.13
CA ASN A 514 14.32 -6.97 -0.98
C ASN A 514 13.29 -6.47 -2.01
N TYR A 515 13.81 -6.05 -3.18
CA TYR A 515 13.02 -5.67 -4.37
C TYR A 515 12.18 -6.78 -5.03
N GLY A 516 12.03 -7.95 -4.39
CA GLY A 516 11.22 -9.08 -4.84
C GLY A 516 12.00 -10.38 -5.06
N PRO A 517 13.15 -10.38 -5.77
CA PRO A 517 13.93 -11.59 -5.99
C PRO A 517 14.61 -12.09 -4.70
N HIS A 518 14.08 -13.17 -4.11
CA HIS A 518 14.58 -13.76 -2.85
C HIS A 518 15.22 -15.14 -3.08
N PHE A 519 16.39 -15.40 -2.48
CA PHE A 519 17.15 -16.64 -2.72
C PHE A 519 16.40 -17.91 -2.28
N LEU A 520 15.61 -17.83 -1.20
CA LEU A 520 14.78 -18.95 -0.73
C LEU A 520 13.78 -19.45 -1.78
N ARG A 521 13.33 -18.56 -2.69
CA ARG A 521 12.25 -18.84 -3.65
C ARG A 521 12.74 -19.02 -5.07
N GLN A 522 13.78 -18.31 -5.48
CA GLN A 522 14.23 -18.26 -6.88
C GLN A 522 15.73 -18.56 -7.02
N PRO A 523 16.13 -19.36 -8.04
CA PRO A 523 17.53 -19.64 -8.29
C PRO A 523 18.25 -18.38 -8.81
N LYS A 524 19.58 -18.33 -8.63
CA LYS A 524 20.42 -17.17 -8.98
C LYS A 524 20.20 -16.64 -10.40
N PRO A 525 20.11 -17.45 -11.47
CA PRO A 525 19.90 -16.93 -12.84
C PRO A 525 18.58 -16.14 -12.98
N VAL A 526 17.51 -16.65 -12.37
CA VAL A 526 16.19 -15.98 -12.40
C VAL A 526 16.23 -14.68 -11.62
N ARG A 527 16.86 -14.68 -10.43
CA ARG A 527 17.02 -13.46 -9.62
C ARG A 527 17.79 -12.38 -10.38
N GLN A 528 18.91 -12.75 -11.00
CA GLN A 528 19.74 -11.83 -11.79
C GLN A 528 18.99 -11.28 -13.00
N ARG A 529 18.29 -12.13 -13.76
CA ARG A 529 17.47 -11.69 -14.91
C ARG A 529 16.41 -10.68 -14.51
N ASN A 530 15.69 -10.92 -13.40
CA ASN A 530 14.68 -10.00 -12.87
C ASN A 530 15.26 -8.64 -12.48
N LEU A 531 16.38 -8.63 -11.74
CA LEU A 531 17.01 -7.39 -11.28
C LEU A 531 17.57 -6.57 -12.45
N ARG A 532 18.23 -7.23 -13.40
CA ARG A 532 18.78 -6.60 -14.60
C ARG A 532 17.71 -6.00 -15.49
N SER A 533 16.56 -6.67 -15.64
CA SER A 533 15.52 -6.25 -16.59
C SER A 533 14.56 -5.21 -15.99
N ARG A 534 14.27 -5.31 -14.68
CA ARG A 534 13.35 -4.37 -14.00
C ARG A 534 14.08 -3.17 -13.38
N TYR A 535 15.25 -3.39 -12.79
CA TYR A 535 15.99 -2.40 -11.99
C TYR A 535 17.37 -2.03 -12.56
N TRP A 536 17.78 -2.65 -13.68
CA TRP A 536 18.97 -2.29 -14.45
C TRP A 536 20.30 -2.38 -13.68
N PHE A 537 20.39 -3.33 -12.75
CA PHE A 537 21.65 -3.62 -12.04
C PHE A 537 21.89 -5.12 -11.85
N LYS A 538 23.14 -5.46 -11.54
CA LYS A 538 23.57 -6.82 -11.17
C LYS A 538 23.76 -6.89 -9.65
N CYS A 539 23.17 -7.89 -9.01
CA CYS A 539 23.29 -8.07 -7.56
C CYS A 539 24.51 -8.94 -7.21
N ASP A 540 25.43 -8.40 -6.41
CA ASP A 540 26.62 -9.11 -5.93
C ASP A 540 26.55 -9.45 -4.43
N CYS A 541 25.33 -9.52 -3.86
CA CYS A 541 25.16 -9.88 -2.45
C CYS A 541 25.70 -11.29 -2.15
N ARG A 542 25.92 -11.59 -0.87
CA ARG A 542 26.49 -12.87 -0.43
C ARG A 542 25.76 -14.10 -0.99
N ALA A 543 24.43 -14.08 -1.03
CA ALA A 543 23.62 -15.17 -1.59
C ALA A 543 23.77 -15.33 -3.12
N CYS A 544 24.14 -14.27 -3.85
CA CYS A 544 24.51 -14.34 -5.25
C CYS A 544 25.96 -14.80 -5.43
N ALA A 545 26.89 -14.26 -4.64
CA ALA A 545 28.31 -14.57 -4.72
C ALA A 545 28.60 -16.04 -4.39
N GLU A 546 27.96 -16.58 -3.36
CA GLU A 546 28.11 -17.98 -2.91
C GLU A 546 27.09 -18.94 -3.56
N ASP A 547 26.25 -18.47 -4.49
CA ASP A 547 25.19 -19.24 -5.15
C ASP A 547 24.33 -20.09 -4.19
N TRP A 548 23.71 -19.41 -3.21
CA TRP A 548 22.96 -20.09 -2.16
C TRP A 548 21.76 -20.87 -2.71
N PRO A 549 21.49 -22.08 -2.17
CA PRO A 549 20.37 -22.90 -2.60
C PRO A 549 19.02 -22.35 -2.11
N GLN A 550 17.94 -22.78 -2.78
CA GLN A 550 16.56 -22.51 -2.38
C GLN A 550 16.17 -23.31 -1.12
N MET A 551 15.03 -22.97 -0.49
CA MET A 551 14.59 -23.49 0.81
C MET A 551 14.73 -25.00 0.99
N ASP A 552 14.29 -25.80 0.01
CA ASP A 552 14.28 -27.27 0.11
C ASP A 552 15.67 -27.89 0.15
N LYS A 553 16.67 -27.18 -0.38
CA LYS A 553 18.06 -27.63 -0.50
C LYS A 553 18.99 -26.93 0.49
N LEU A 554 18.46 -26.13 1.41
CA LEU A 554 19.28 -25.48 2.43
C LEU A 554 19.87 -26.49 3.43
N PRO A 555 21.13 -26.29 3.86
CA PRO A 555 21.75 -27.17 4.83
C PRO A 555 21.14 -26.96 6.23
N ALA A 556 20.86 -28.07 6.93
CA ALA A 556 20.48 -28.06 8.33
C ALA A 556 21.69 -27.89 9.28
N LYS A 557 22.91 -28.18 8.81
CA LYS A 557 24.13 -27.98 9.59
C LYS A 557 24.80 -26.68 9.13
N PRO A 558 24.98 -25.68 10.02
CA PRO A 558 25.53 -24.39 9.63
C PRO A 558 27.06 -24.45 9.52
N ARG A 559 27.67 -23.30 9.22
CA ARG A 559 29.10 -23.11 9.44
C ARG A 559 29.29 -22.27 10.70
N LEU A 560 30.25 -22.63 11.54
CA LEU A 560 30.50 -21.96 12.83
C LEU A 560 31.56 -20.88 12.71
N ARG A 561 31.39 -19.77 13.42
CA ARG A 561 32.40 -18.72 13.56
C ARG A 561 33.55 -19.23 14.42
N CYS A 562 34.76 -18.77 14.11
CA CYS A 562 35.90 -18.98 14.97
C CYS A 562 35.67 -18.24 16.30
N PRO A 563 35.81 -18.90 17.46
CA PRO A 563 35.61 -18.25 18.76
C PRO A 563 36.80 -17.35 19.18
N THR A 564 37.87 -17.29 18.38
CA THR A 564 38.98 -16.36 18.63
C THR A 564 38.51 -14.93 18.37
N GLU A 565 38.63 -14.08 19.38
CA GLU A 565 38.35 -12.64 19.27
C GLU A 565 39.06 -11.99 18.07
N GLY A 566 38.34 -11.15 17.33
CA GLY A 566 38.83 -10.50 16.10
C GLY A 566 39.00 -11.43 14.88
N CYS A 567 38.80 -12.75 15.01
CA CYS A 567 38.96 -13.69 13.90
C CYS A 567 37.65 -13.88 13.14
N ALA A 568 37.57 -13.37 11.92
CA ALA A 568 36.45 -13.67 11.01
C ALA A 568 36.64 -15.01 10.25
N GLY A 569 37.22 -16.01 10.91
CA GLY A 569 37.36 -17.37 10.37
C GLY A 569 36.04 -18.13 10.51
N VAL A 570 35.78 -19.05 9.58
CA VAL A 570 34.57 -19.89 9.59
C VAL A 570 35.00 -21.35 9.47
N LEU A 571 34.40 -22.23 10.28
CA LEU A 571 34.70 -23.66 10.36
C LEU A 571 33.46 -24.50 10.00
N PRO A 572 33.63 -25.70 9.43
CA PRO A 572 32.52 -26.62 9.21
C PRO A 572 31.90 -27.08 10.54
N TYR A 573 30.63 -27.48 10.51
CA TYR A 573 29.95 -28.03 11.69
C TYR A 573 30.61 -29.34 12.17
N PRO A 574 30.96 -29.47 13.47
CA PRO A 574 31.54 -30.68 14.01
C PRO A 574 30.46 -31.77 14.18
N SER A 575 30.34 -32.67 13.22
CA SER A 575 29.36 -33.78 13.26
C SER A 575 29.70 -34.87 14.28
N LYS A 576 30.95 -34.90 14.78
CA LYS A 576 31.41 -35.82 15.83
C LYS A 576 32.10 -35.02 16.95
N PRO A 577 32.07 -35.51 18.22
CA PRO A 577 32.75 -34.85 19.33
C PRO A 577 34.25 -34.60 19.08
N SER A 578 34.94 -35.53 18.41
CA SER A 578 36.36 -35.40 18.06
C SER A 578 36.66 -34.22 17.11
N GLN A 579 35.66 -33.72 16.40
CA GLN A 579 35.79 -32.58 15.48
C GLN A 579 35.57 -31.22 16.18
N ARG A 580 35.18 -31.22 17.47
CA ARG A 580 34.93 -29.99 18.22
C ARG A 580 36.22 -29.25 18.56
N SER A 581 37.36 -29.93 18.57
CA SER A 581 38.69 -29.31 18.60
C SER A 581 39.21 -29.24 17.17
N ALA A 582 39.29 -28.03 16.61
CA ALA A 582 39.70 -27.83 15.22
C ALA A 582 40.72 -26.69 15.10
N LYS A 583 41.63 -26.78 14.13
CA LYS A 583 42.56 -25.70 13.80
C LYS A 583 41.89 -24.71 12.86
N CYS A 584 41.79 -23.44 13.24
CA CYS A 584 41.20 -22.42 12.39
C CYS A 584 42.10 -22.11 11.19
N ALA A 585 41.57 -22.18 9.96
CA ALA A 585 42.34 -21.88 8.76
C ALA A 585 42.82 -20.42 8.68
N ARG A 586 42.13 -19.48 9.35
CA ARG A 586 42.42 -18.04 9.34
C ARG A 586 43.43 -17.62 10.41
N CYS A 587 43.11 -17.78 11.70
CA CYS A 587 44.03 -17.38 12.79
C CYS A 587 45.06 -18.45 13.15
N LYS A 588 45.01 -19.65 12.54
CA LYS A 588 45.89 -20.79 12.78
C LYS A 588 45.88 -21.36 14.21
N LYS A 589 45.10 -20.79 15.14
CA LYS A 589 44.92 -21.28 16.51
C LYS A 589 44.08 -22.56 16.54
N GLN A 590 44.38 -23.42 17.50
CA GLN A 590 43.49 -24.53 17.88
C GLN A 590 42.31 -23.93 18.65
N VAL A 591 41.09 -24.22 18.21
CA VAL A 591 39.86 -23.67 18.80
C VAL A 591 38.92 -24.79 19.24
N ASN A 592 38.16 -24.51 20.30
CA ASN A 592 37.11 -25.38 20.79
C ASN A 592 35.73 -24.84 20.37
N LEU A 593 34.97 -25.65 19.66
CA LEU A 593 33.65 -25.32 19.12
C LEU A 593 32.49 -25.73 20.03
N GLU A 594 32.75 -26.37 21.18
CA GLU A 594 31.73 -26.87 22.12
C GLU A 594 30.70 -25.81 22.50
N ALA A 595 31.16 -24.63 22.94
CA ALA A 595 30.28 -23.53 23.33
C ALA A 595 29.42 -23.05 22.15
N GLY A 596 30.02 -22.95 20.96
CA GLY A 596 29.31 -22.58 19.74
C GLY A 596 28.23 -23.59 19.34
N VAL A 597 28.49 -24.89 19.51
CA VAL A 597 27.51 -25.96 19.26
C VAL A 597 26.35 -25.85 20.25
N LYS A 598 26.62 -25.69 21.56
CA LYS A 598 25.57 -25.55 22.58
C LYS A 598 24.70 -24.30 22.36
N MET A 599 25.31 -23.17 21.99
CA MET A 599 24.57 -21.95 21.67
C MET A 599 23.72 -22.10 20.41
N LEU A 600 24.19 -22.86 19.41
CA LEU A 600 23.38 -23.19 18.24
C LEU A 600 22.19 -24.08 18.62
N GLU A 601 22.38 -25.10 19.45
CA GLU A 601 21.29 -25.96 19.94
C GLU A 601 20.24 -25.14 20.71
N ALA A 602 20.67 -24.22 21.57
CA ALA A 602 19.78 -23.29 22.26
C ALA A 602 19.06 -22.33 21.29
N SER A 603 19.74 -21.88 20.22
CA SER A 603 19.12 -21.07 19.17
C SER A 603 18.01 -21.85 18.46
N ASP A 604 18.27 -23.10 18.09
CA ASP A 604 17.29 -23.96 17.41
C ASP A 604 16.09 -24.28 18.32
N GLN A 605 16.33 -24.48 19.62
CA GLN A 605 15.26 -24.62 20.62
C GLN A 605 14.39 -23.37 20.71
N LEU A 606 15.00 -22.18 20.81
CA LEU A 606 14.25 -20.91 20.84
C LEU A 606 13.41 -20.71 19.57
N CYS A 607 13.96 -21.04 18.40
CA CYS A 607 13.24 -20.96 17.13
C CYS A 607 12.07 -21.95 17.06
N THR A 608 12.26 -23.15 17.62
CA THR A 608 11.23 -24.19 17.69
C THR A 608 10.10 -23.76 18.61
N SER A 609 10.41 -23.30 19.83
CA SER A 609 9.40 -22.76 20.74
C SER A 609 8.71 -21.51 20.19
N GLY A 610 9.42 -20.66 19.45
CA GLY A 610 8.82 -19.55 18.72
C GLY A 610 7.78 -20.02 17.69
N ALA A 611 8.04 -21.12 16.97
CA ALA A 611 7.08 -21.72 16.05
C ALA A 611 5.88 -22.36 16.78
N GLU A 612 6.10 -22.96 17.96
CA GLU A 612 5.02 -23.45 18.82
C GLU A 612 4.11 -22.31 19.28
N MET A 613 4.67 -21.16 19.69
CA MET A 613 3.87 -19.97 20.02
C MET A 613 3.07 -19.44 18.82
N MET A 614 3.56 -19.59 17.59
CA MET A 614 2.77 -19.26 16.40
C MET A 614 1.60 -20.23 16.21
N ALA A 615 1.81 -21.53 16.44
CA ALA A 615 0.75 -22.55 16.38
C ALA A 615 -0.32 -22.34 17.47
N ASP A 616 0.06 -21.76 18.60
CA ASP A 616 -0.84 -21.34 19.68
C ASP A 616 -1.46 -19.94 19.46
N GLU A 617 -1.22 -19.30 18.30
CA GLU A 617 -1.64 -17.93 17.98
C GLU A 617 -1.11 -16.82 18.93
N ARG A 618 -0.06 -17.09 19.70
CA ARG A 618 0.61 -16.17 20.63
C ARG A 618 1.70 -15.36 19.93
N VAL A 619 1.26 -14.46 19.03
CA VAL A 619 2.13 -13.74 18.08
C VAL A 619 3.23 -12.91 18.75
N ASP A 620 2.94 -12.24 19.87
CA ASP A 620 3.93 -11.41 20.58
C ASP A 620 5.08 -12.25 21.16
N GLU A 621 4.74 -13.39 21.76
CA GLU A 621 5.71 -14.30 22.36
C GLU A 621 6.51 -15.06 21.30
N ALA A 622 5.88 -15.39 20.18
CA ALA A 622 6.57 -15.92 19.01
C ALA A 622 7.66 -14.95 18.52
N ILE A 623 7.34 -13.65 18.38
CA ILE A 623 8.31 -12.62 17.97
C ILE A 623 9.49 -12.57 18.96
N GLU A 624 9.21 -12.58 20.27
CA GLU A 624 10.24 -12.55 21.30
C GLU A 624 11.21 -13.74 21.20
N LEU A 625 10.69 -14.96 21.08
CA LEU A 625 11.50 -16.17 21.02
C LEU A 625 12.28 -16.27 19.70
N LEU A 626 11.65 -15.97 18.57
CA LEU A 626 12.29 -15.99 17.24
C LEU A 626 13.44 -14.98 17.17
N THR A 627 13.24 -13.75 17.65
CA THR A 627 14.30 -12.72 17.63
C THR A 627 15.48 -13.10 18.53
N LYS A 628 15.23 -13.70 19.71
CA LYS A 628 16.28 -14.24 20.59
C LYS A 628 17.07 -15.36 19.91
N GLY A 629 16.39 -16.33 19.29
CA GLY A 629 17.04 -17.43 18.56
C GLY A 629 17.90 -16.95 17.40
N ILE A 630 17.35 -16.09 16.53
CA ILE A 630 18.07 -15.50 15.39
C ILE A 630 19.32 -14.72 15.85
N LYS A 631 19.20 -13.94 16.94
CA LYS A 631 20.33 -13.21 17.53
C LYS A 631 21.42 -14.16 18.02
N LEU A 632 21.04 -15.24 18.71
CA LEU A 632 21.98 -16.22 19.24
C LEU A 632 22.72 -16.97 18.12
N PHE A 633 22.02 -17.38 17.06
CA PHE A 633 22.64 -17.97 15.87
C PHE A 633 23.73 -17.07 15.29
N ALA A 634 23.46 -15.78 15.10
CA ALA A 634 24.37 -14.86 14.45
C ALA A 634 25.70 -14.66 15.20
N GLN A 635 25.70 -14.87 16.53
CA GLN A 635 26.89 -14.79 17.38
C GLN A 635 27.86 -15.95 17.13
N VAL A 636 27.36 -17.14 16.80
CA VAL A 636 28.17 -18.36 16.75
C VAL A 636 28.28 -19.00 15.37
N ALA A 637 27.39 -18.66 14.45
CA ALA A 637 27.27 -19.30 13.15
C ALA A 637 27.07 -18.27 12.02
N VAL A 638 27.16 -18.76 10.78
CA VAL A 638 26.91 -17.96 9.58
C VAL A 638 25.95 -18.67 8.62
N PRO A 639 25.08 -17.92 7.92
CA PRO A 639 24.19 -18.49 6.90
C PRO A 639 25.00 -19.02 5.69
N PRO A 640 24.40 -19.87 4.84
CA PRO A 640 23.01 -20.33 4.90
C PRO A 640 22.78 -21.43 5.96
N HIS A 641 21.65 -21.37 6.65
CA HIS A 641 21.22 -22.36 7.64
C HIS A 641 19.69 -22.47 7.64
N LYS A 642 19.16 -23.67 7.36
CA LYS A 642 17.71 -23.86 7.14
C LYS A 642 16.86 -23.43 8.34
N PRO A 643 17.09 -23.91 9.58
CA PRO A 643 16.31 -23.50 10.76
C PRO A 643 16.26 -21.98 10.97
N THR A 644 17.39 -21.28 10.84
CA THR A 644 17.42 -19.83 11.03
C THR A 644 16.67 -19.09 9.93
N HIS A 645 16.77 -19.50 8.67
CA HIS A 645 15.99 -18.90 7.60
C HIS A 645 14.48 -19.17 7.74
N VAL A 646 14.09 -20.33 8.28
CA VAL A 646 12.70 -20.60 8.65
C VAL A 646 12.27 -19.64 9.76
N ALA A 647 13.09 -19.44 10.79
CA ALA A 647 12.79 -18.50 11.87
C ALA A 647 12.66 -17.05 11.38
N GLU A 648 13.52 -16.59 10.46
CA GLU A 648 13.44 -15.28 9.82
C GLU A 648 12.13 -15.11 9.02
N GLU A 649 11.70 -16.14 8.27
CA GLU A 649 10.42 -16.13 7.52
C GLU A 649 9.20 -16.21 8.46
N SER A 650 9.30 -16.94 9.56
CA SER A 650 8.29 -16.98 10.62
C SER A 650 8.12 -15.62 11.29
N LEU A 651 9.23 -14.93 11.57
CA LEU A 651 9.24 -13.58 12.12
C LEU A 651 8.59 -12.58 11.14
N ARG A 652 8.90 -12.69 9.84
CA ARG A 652 8.23 -11.92 8.78
C ARG A 652 6.71 -12.15 8.78
N SER A 653 6.26 -13.39 8.93
CA SER A 653 4.83 -13.73 8.99
C SER A 653 4.13 -13.12 10.21
N CYS A 654 4.78 -13.12 11.37
CA CYS A 654 4.27 -12.45 12.57
C CYS A 654 4.09 -10.94 12.37
N TYR A 655 5.07 -10.26 11.74
CA TYR A 655 4.93 -8.84 11.42
C TYR A 655 3.88 -8.55 10.34
N ALA A 656 3.65 -9.49 9.42
CA ALA A 656 2.58 -9.38 8.43
C ALA A 656 1.18 -9.52 9.07
N ASP A 657 1.02 -10.33 10.12
CA ASP A 657 -0.23 -10.43 10.92
C ASP A 657 -0.50 -9.16 11.73
N LYS A 658 0.54 -8.56 12.30
CA LYS A 658 0.46 -7.28 13.00
C LYS A 658 0.20 -6.06 12.09
N GLY A 659 0.41 -6.22 10.78
CA GLY A 659 0.16 -5.19 9.78
C GLY A 659 -1.27 -5.20 9.25
N ASN A 660 -1.44 -5.02 7.95
CA ASN A 660 -2.71 -5.17 7.25
C ASN A 660 -3.10 -6.65 7.18
N ALA A 661 -3.71 -7.21 8.23
CA ALA A 661 -4.26 -8.57 8.20
C ALA A 661 -5.77 -8.59 8.46
N ASN A 662 -6.51 -9.36 7.68
CA ASN A 662 -7.97 -9.43 7.75
C ASN A 662 -8.40 -10.91 7.72
N ARG A 663 -9.26 -11.31 8.66
CA ARG A 663 -9.95 -12.61 8.65
C ARG A 663 -11.21 -12.51 7.77
N TYR A 664 -11.46 -13.55 6.96
CA TYR A 664 -12.48 -13.59 5.91
C TYR A 664 -13.57 -14.60 6.21
#